data_AF-A0A7J6CUM7-F1
#
_entry.id   AF-A0A7J6CUM7-F1
#
_cell.length_a   1.000
_cell.length_b   1.000
_cell.length_c   1.000
_cell.angle_alpha   90.00
_cell.angle_beta   90.00
_cell.angle_gamma   90.00
#
_symmetry.space_group_name_H-M   'P 1'
#
loop_
_entity.id
_entity.type
_entity.pdbx_description
1 polymer ?
#
loop_
_entity_poly.entity_id
_entity_poly.type
_entity_poly.pdbx_seq_one_letter_code
_entity_poly.pdbx_strand_id
1 'polypeptide(L)'
;MFETAKRRDLFLVGKWQYNSKAMKLLENSRFEALSSQLCVETGDAHILGRIESYSCKMAGDDKHMFKQFCQEGEPHVLEALSPPQSSSAPSPNLLGKSGEDGENPLSDKCCRKTLFYLITTLNESFRPDYDFSAARAHEFSREPSVNWVVDSVNSSLCSAVGEQFNSLGPELWNAIDQEISLQGCDIYSYNPDLDSDPFGEEGSLWSFNYFFYNKKLKRIVFFTCRSVSVLSSYGRSGLDNELDMELDDEEEVYSFMEDRFPQALKKEMVLPLVNLCAREVVRDHSSSQYWLSCVPRELYRALLDAAFTHCRPLAVGELVQRWPERKLTAGGNRKAGECPPNRLCVQALLLAVVRGLTDKRCCLQMLDLSGLQCENGKVEDSMGGWSLSVALCSMVLQARSAASRAHRRDGKRGLEAERDRGTIKRDRGKVGCGNSGEGSQGGHRVEAVEKMECRTNERMFPGDESVKGVRRRMEIQRRKTLSEGKSNTSSNNSSLCDQDWDEVVMVHVRADLFVNSRSWERVRDALSQPGPLRLHCRYLRVEELSAPSIASLLGLLPQQDLLGVDIRYSSLGVSGLAMLLPLLAPFPQLHSLRLHYCNLDLQRTQPGQQGALQDMSKGLGSLKRLKRLCLTALRLPGHLRLLLSSLSQPLEVLELPYLCLTSTDLAYLSCSQHAPFLRELDLSENWLDESSLPSLRRLLAQAESSLCLLSLCGCGLSDTLLGALLPSLSCCRALRSLRLALNPLSRMGLLSLARTVAGIPSLRLLLYPNPLEEYEPGLPALPSSAQLLDWPLLEESEARDLTLRLLDEVLNLRGRSRDLLVTSDLLNYSPDLTVDD
;
A
#
# COMPACT_ATOMS: atom_id res chain seq x y z
N MET A 1 -0.53 37.56 45.68
CA MET A 1 -1.31 36.41 46.20
C MET A 1 -2.75 36.52 45.70
N PHE A 2 -3.13 35.78 44.66
CA PHE A 2 -4.44 35.10 44.55
C PHE A 2 -4.44 34.31 43.23
N GLU A 3 -3.80 33.15 43.30
CA GLU A 3 -3.70 32.17 42.22
C GLU A 3 -4.26 30.84 42.73
N THR A 4 -4.57 29.90 41.83
CA THR A 4 -5.22 28.61 42.11
C THR A 4 -6.67 28.70 42.63
N ALA A 5 -7.67 28.66 41.71
CA ALA A 5 -8.96 27.95 41.87
C ALA A 5 -10.00 28.28 40.77
N LYS A 6 -9.79 27.89 39.49
CA LYS A 6 -10.86 27.97 38.47
C LYS A 6 -10.73 27.02 37.24
N ARG A 7 -10.45 25.73 37.48
CA ARG A 7 -10.60 24.66 36.46
C ARG A 7 -11.14 23.34 37.06
N ARG A 8 -12.35 23.43 37.62
CA ARG A 8 -13.24 22.29 37.91
C ARG A 8 -14.64 22.62 37.38
N ASP A 9 -15.45 21.59 37.16
CA ASP A 9 -16.84 21.63 36.68
C ASP A 9 -17.06 21.93 35.18
N LEU A 10 -16.61 21.02 34.30
CA LEU A 10 -17.25 20.82 32.98
C LEU A 10 -17.10 19.40 32.36
N PHE A 11 -16.99 18.34 33.17
CA PHE A 11 -17.04 16.95 32.69
C PHE A 11 -17.84 16.04 33.64
N LEU A 12 -19.16 15.99 33.48
CA LEU A 12 -20.03 15.08 34.24
C LEU A 12 -21.24 14.54 33.45
N VAL A 13 -21.00 14.15 32.20
CA VAL A 13 -21.90 13.25 31.44
C VAL A 13 -21.03 12.12 30.86
N GLY A 14 -21.46 10.86 31.01
CA GLY A 14 -20.76 9.71 30.38
C GLY A 14 -19.99 8.77 31.31
N LYS A 15 -20.36 8.61 32.59
CA LYS A 15 -19.84 7.50 33.42
C LYS A 15 -20.33 6.14 32.89
N TRP A 16 -19.54 5.53 32.01
CA TRP A 16 -19.52 4.07 31.80
C TRP A 16 -18.21 3.52 32.34
N GLN A 17 -18.24 2.97 33.56
CA GLN A 17 -17.06 2.40 34.20
C GLN A 17 -16.72 1.04 33.58
N TYR A 18 -15.84 1.00 32.58
CA TYR A 18 -15.09 -0.21 32.24
C TYR A 18 -14.02 -0.47 33.30
N ASN A 19 -14.48 -0.96 34.45
CA ASN A 19 -13.65 -1.23 35.61
C ASN A 19 -13.06 -2.64 35.51
N SER A 20 -12.05 -2.82 34.65
CA SER A 20 -11.25 -4.04 34.54
C SER A 20 -9.79 -3.69 34.30
N LYS A 21 -8.94 -3.82 35.33
CA LYS A 21 -7.49 -3.69 35.15
C LYS A 21 -6.94 -5.01 34.62
N ALA A 22 -6.32 -4.99 33.45
CA ALA A 22 -5.39 -6.04 33.07
C ALA A 22 -4.04 -5.82 33.80
N MET A 23 -3.16 -6.83 33.79
CA MET A 23 -1.70 -6.71 33.97
C MET A 23 -1.22 -5.57 34.89
N LYS A 24 -1.11 -5.84 36.20
CA LYS A 24 -0.65 -4.82 37.16
C LYS A 24 0.78 -4.30 36.82
N LEU A 25 0.89 -3.01 36.52
CA LEU A 25 2.14 -2.23 36.54
C LEU A 25 2.80 -2.27 37.94
N LEU A 26 4.13 -2.32 37.96
CA LEU A 26 4.99 -2.33 39.13
C LEU A 26 5.82 -1.04 39.14
N GLU A 27 5.46 -0.11 40.03
CA GLU A 27 6.16 1.16 40.26
C GLU A 27 7.65 0.91 40.58
N ASN A 28 8.55 1.56 39.82
CA ASN A 28 10.00 1.48 40.01
C ASN A 28 10.62 2.83 39.64
N SER A 29 10.98 3.61 40.66
CA SER A 29 11.49 4.98 40.49
C SER A 29 12.83 5.08 39.74
N ARG A 30 13.59 3.98 39.61
CA ARG A 30 14.78 3.96 38.73
C ARG A 30 14.38 3.89 37.26
N PHE A 31 13.32 3.14 36.92
CA PHE A 31 12.81 3.09 35.56
C PHE A 31 12.11 4.40 35.15
N GLU A 32 11.44 5.07 36.09
CA GLU A 32 10.93 6.43 35.89
C GLU A 32 12.09 7.40 35.58
N ALA A 33 13.13 7.42 36.42
CA ALA A 33 14.31 8.27 36.23
C ALA A 33 15.11 7.96 34.94
N LEU A 34 15.23 6.68 34.56
CA LEU A 34 15.89 6.28 33.31
C LEU A 34 15.02 6.61 32.08
N SER A 35 13.70 6.47 32.15
CA SER A 35 12.79 6.89 31.07
C SER A 35 12.87 8.40 30.86
N SER A 36 12.92 9.20 31.93
CA SER A 36 13.14 10.65 31.82
C SER A 36 14.50 11.02 31.20
N GLN A 37 15.55 10.21 31.39
CA GLN A 37 16.87 10.41 30.77
C GLN A 37 16.97 9.88 29.33
N LEU A 38 16.05 8.99 28.92
CA LEU A 38 15.94 8.50 27.54
C LEU A 38 14.98 9.35 26.68
N CYS A 39 14.35 10.35 27.26
CA CYS A 39 13.61 11.39 26.54
C CYS A 39 14.54 12.58 26.28
N VAL A 40 15.11 12.65 25.08
CA VAL A 40 16.16 13.62 24.70
C VAL A 40 15.81 14.28 23.38
N GLU A 41 15.96 15.59 23.31
CA GLU A 41 15.88 16.35 22.06
C GLU A 41 17.29 16.50 21.47
N THR A 42 17.51 15.97 20.27
CA THR A 42 18.68 16.29 19.45
C THR A 42 18.24 17.09 18.23
N GLY A 43 19.16 17.84 17.61
CA GLY A 43 18.81 18.92 16.67
C GLY A 43 17.86 18.52 15.53
N ASP A 44 17.95 17.27 15.08
CA ASP A 44 17.14 16.72 13.98
C ASP A 44 16.05 15.73 14.45
N ALA A 45 16.05 15.29 15.72
CA ALA A 45 15.12 14.27 16.24
C ALA A 45 14.82 14.36 17.76
N HIS A 46 13.55 14.17 18.12
CA HIS A 46 13.11 13.92 19.50
C HIS A 46 13.10 12.40 19.77
N ILE A 47 13.86 11.96 20.78
CA ILE A 47 13.95 10.57 21.22
C ILE A 47 13.02 10.40 22.43
N LEU A 48 12.23 9.33 22.43
CA LEU A 48 11.20 9.04 23.43
C LEU A 48 11.32 7.58 23.90
N GLY A 49 12.19 7.33 24.88
CA GLY A 49 12.37 6.03 25.51
C GLY A 49 11.54 5.85 26.79
N ARG A 50 10.96 4.66 26.99
CA ARG A 50 10.19 4.32 28.19
C ARG A 50 10.40 2.88 28.63
N ILE A 51 10.56 2.67 29.93
CA ILE A 51 10.82 1.37 30.56
C ILE A 51 9.81 1.14 31.69
N GLU A 52 9.09 0.03 31.64
CA GLU A 52 7.99 -0.29 32.54
C GLU A 52 8.05 -1.75 33.00
N SER A 53 7.65 -2.03 34.26
CA SER A 53 7.64 -3.39 34.82
C SER A 53 6.21 -3.86 35.09
N TYR A 54 5.85 -5.06 34.64
CA TYR A 54 4.49 -5.60 34.70
C TYR A 54 4.43 -6.98 35.34
N SER A 55 3.38 -7.23 36.13
CA SER A 55 3.16 -8.47 36.88
C SER A 55 2.18 -9.41 36.18
N CYS A 56 2.70 -10.49 35.58
CA CYS A 56 1.95 -11.57 34.90
C CYS A 56 1.12 -12.48 35.85
N LYS A 57 0.93 -12.06 37.11
CA LYS A 57 0.18 -12.79 38.16
C LYS A 57 -1.32 -12.62 37.94
N MET A 58 -1.88 -13.38 36.99
CA MET A 58 -3.31 -13.46 36.65
C MET A 58 -4.22 -13.36 37.88
N ALA A 59 -4.82 -12.20 38.10
CA ALA A 59 -5.72 -11.89 39.21
C ALA A 59 -7.00 -11.21 38.70
N GLY A 60 -8.12 -11.41 39.40
CA GLY A 60 -9.41 -10.82 39.02
C GLY A 60 -9.75 -11.02 37.54
N ASP A 61 -9.86 -9.90 36.83
CA ASP A 61 -10.31 -9.81 35.44
C ASP A 61 -9.34 -10.44 34.43
N ASP A 62 -8.04 -10.51 34.71
CA ASP A 62 -7.05 -11.24 33.88
C ASP A 62 -7.54 -12.66 33.56
N LYS A 63 -8.15 -13.31 34.56
CA LYS A 63 -8.63 -14.69 34.47
C LYS A 63 -9.94 -14.80 33.67
N HIS A 64 -10.67 -13.70 33.49
CA HIS A 64 -11.81 -13.62 32.58
C HIS A 64 -11.35 -13.33 31.16
N MET A 65 -10.47 -12.33 30.98
CA MET A 65 -9.90 -11.96 29.68
C MET A 65 -9.12 -13.12 29.04
N PHE A 66 -8.27 -13.82 29.80
CA PHE A 66 -7.56 -15.01 29.31
C PHE A 66 -8.52 -16.15 28.92
N LYS A 67 -9.63 -16.34 29.65
CA LYS A 67 -10.68 -17.30 29.28
C LYS A 67 -11.39 -16.92 27.98
N GLN A 68 -11.64 -15.63 27.75
CA GLN A 68 -12.25 -15.13 26.52
C GLN A 68 -11.28 -15.29 25.34
N PHE A 69 -10.00 -14.92 25.52
CA PHE A 69 -8.92 -15.15 24.56
C PHE A 69 -8.71 -16.64 24.19
N CYS A 70 -9.06 -17.56 25.08
CA CYS A 70 -9.06 -19.01 24.82
C CYS A 70 -10.39 -19.60 24.30
N GLN A 71 -11.44 -18.81 24.06
CA GLN A 71 -12.64 -19.33 23.37
C GLN A 71 -12.39 -19.60 21.88
N GLU A 72 -11.30 -19.07 21.33
CA GLU A 72 -10.85 -19.30 19.95
C GLU A 72 -9.79 -20.43 19.84
N GLY A 73 -9.27 -20.97 20.95
CA GLY A 73 -8.27 -22.05 20.90
C GLY A 73 -7.76 -22.55 22.26
N GLU A 74 -7.39 -23.83 22.30
CA GLU A 74 -6.83 -24.52 23.47
C GLU A 74 -5.56 -23.81 24.01
N PRO A 75 -5.42 -23.60 25.34
CA PRO A 75 -4.39 -22.72 25.93
C PRO A 75 -2.95 -23.23 25.82
N HIS A 76 -2.77 -24.49 25.42
CA HIS A 76 -1.46 -25.14 25.25
C HIS A 76 -1.04 -25.29 23.78
N VAL A 77 -1.84 -24.80 22.83
CA VAL A 77 -1.43 -24.75 21.42
C VAL A 77 -0.24 -23.80 21.28
N LEU A 78 0.73 -24.23 20.47
CA LEU A 78 1.90 -23.47 20.10
C LEU A 78 1.63 -22.69 18.82
N GLU A 79 1.91 -21.39 18.83
CA GLU A 79 1.73 -20.49 17.70
C GLU A 79 3.10 -20.02 17.22
N ALA A 80 3.28 -20.04 15.89
CA ALA A 80 4.50 -19.60 15.24
C ALA A 80 4.64 -18.07 15.36
N LEU A 81 5.78 -17.63 15.86
CA LEU A 81 6.22 -16.24 15.82
C LEU A 81 6.89 -15.92 14.48
N SER A 82 7.02 -14.63 14.18
CA SER A 82 7.87 -14.16 13.09
C SER A 82 9.36 -14.33 13.41
N PRO A 83 10.24 -14.40 12.38
CA PRO A 83 11.68 -14.28 12.59
C PRO A 83 12.06 -12.90 13.15
N PRO A 84 13.19 -12.77 13.86
CA PRO A 84 13.70 -11.46 14.30
C PRO A 84 14.11 -10.61 13.10
N GLN A 85 13.71 -9.34 13.09
CA GLN A 85 13.79 -8.45 11.90
C GLN A 85 15.06 -7.59 11.86
N SER A 86 15.88 -7.57 12.91
CA SER A 86 17.05 -6.69 13.05
C SER A 86 18.29 -7.13 12.23
N SER A 87 18.09 -7.75 11.07
CA SER A 87 19.15 -8.37 10.26
C SER A 87 19.72 -7.41 9.20
N SER A 88 20.35 -6.31 9.62
CA SER A 88 21.11 -5.38 8.76
C SER A 88 22.55 -5.86 8.50
N ALA A 89 22.72 -7.13 8.10
CA ALA A 89 24.02 -7.72 7.78
C ALA A 89 23.92 -8.69 6.58
N PRO A 90 24.94 -8.75 5.69
CA PRO A 90 24.85 -9.51 4.44
C PRO A 90 24.94 -11.03 4.67
N SER A 91 24.07 -11.78 3.97
CA SER A 91 23.99 -13.24 4.06
C SER A 91 25.28 -13.94 3.57
N PRO A 92 25.94 -14.79 4.38
CA PRO A 92 27.04 -15.62 3.91
C PRO A 92 26.52 -16.75 3.02
N ASN A 93 27.03 -16.83 1.78
CA ASN A 93 26.69 -17.90 0.84
C ASN A 93 27.14 -19.28 1.37
N LEU A 94 26.18 -20.16 1.66
CA LEU A 94 26.45 -21.56 2.03
C LEU A 94 25.96 -22.53 0.95
N LEU A 95 26.89 -22.87 0.05
CA LEU A 95 26.68 -23.80 -1.05
C LEU A 95 26.95 -25.24 -0.58
N GLY A 96 25.87 -25.96 -0.28
CA GLY A 96 25.81 -27.43 -0.33
C GLY A 96 26.36 -28.21 0.88
N LYS A 97 25.46 -28.96 1.52
CA LYS A 97 25.62 -30.42 1.72
C LYS A 97 24.26 -31.07 1.96
N SER A 98 24.09 -32.25 1.37
CA SER A 98 22.93 -33.12 1.56
C SER A 98 23.04 -33.90 2.86
N GLY A 99 21.99 -33.89 3.67
CA GLY A 99 21.80 -34.77 4.82
C GLY A 99 20.31 -34.84 5.14
N GLU A 100 19.80 -36.03 5.41
CA GLU A 100 18.43 -36.24 5.89
C GLU A 100 18.36 -36.01 7.41
N ASP A 101 17.16 -35.73 7.92
CA ASP A 101 16.83 -35.41 9.33
C ASP A 101 17.50 -34.16 9.95
N GLY A 102 16.78 -33.02 9.87
CA GLY A 102 17.04 -31.81 10.66
C GLY A 102 15.84 -30.84 10.60
N GLU A 103 15.45 -30.23 11.72
CA GLU A 103 14.32 -29.30 11.76
C GLU A 103 14.64 -27.94 11.10
N ASN A 104 13.65 -27.35 10.39
CA ASN A 104 13.75 -25.99 9.85
C ASN A 104 13.87 -24.95 11.00
N PRO A 105 14.96 -24.17 11.10
CA PRO A 105 15.21 -23.26 12.22
C PRO A 105 14.47 -21.90 12.09
N LEU A 106 13.25 -21.88 11.54
CA LEU A 106 12.53 -20.65 11.15
C LEU A 106 11.03 -20.66 11.51
N SER A 107 10.68 -21.10 12.73
CA SER A 107 9.49 -20.58 13.44
C SER A 107 9.61 -20.92 14.93
N ASP A 108 10.05 -19.94 15.72
CA ASP A 108 10.08 -20.11 17.17
C ASP A 108 8.64 -20.05 17.73
N LYS A 109 8.35 -20.88 18.73
CA LYS A 109 6.97 -21.24 19.09
C LYS A 109 6.59 -20.66 20.45
N CYS A 110 5.71 -19.67 20.47
CA CYS A 110 5.09 -19.18 21.70
C CYS A 110 3.87 -20.04 22.07
N CYS A 111 3.46 -20.03 23.33
CA CYS A 111 2.14 -20.53 23.72
C CYS A 111 1.16 -19.36 23.87
N ARG A 112 -0.15 -19.59 23.64
CA ARG A 112 -1.20 -18.55 23.77
C ARG A 112 -1.15 -17.78 25.09
N LYS A 113 -0.65 -18.39 26.17
CA LYS A 113 -0.46 -17.73 27.45
C LYS A 113 0.65 -16.67 27.46
N THR A 114 1.77 -16.90 26.77
CA THR A 114 2.80 -15.86 26.59
C THR A 114 2.28 -14.75 25.69
N LEU A 115 1.67 -15.09 24.55
CA LEU A 115 1.08 -14.13 23.62
C LEU A 115 0.06 -13.19 24.32
N PHE A 116 -0.83 -13.76 25.14
CA PHE A 116 -1.74 -12.98 25.97
C PHE A 116 -1.02 -11.99 26.90
N TYR A 117 0.10 -12.36 27.52
CA TYR A 117 0.88 -11.45 28.36
C TYR A 117 1.55 -10.32 27.53
N LEU A 118 2.04 -10.60 26.32
CA LEU A 118 2.61 -9.57 25.44
C LEU A 118 1.53 -8.55 25.02
N ILE A 119 0.38 -9.03 24.52
CA ILE A 119 -0.76 -8.20 24.10
C ILE A 119 -1.34 -7.38 25.25
N THR A 120 -1.44 -7.95 26.46
CA THR A 120 -1.92 -7.19 27.64
C THR A 120 -0.89 -6.21 28.18
N THR A 121 0.41 -6.43 27.96
CA THR A 121 1.46 -5.43 28.27
C THR A 121 1.34 -4.21 27.37
N LEU A 122 1.21 -4.40 26.04
CA LEU A 122 0.97 -3.32 25.08
C LEU A 122 -0.27 -2.50 25.43
N ASN A 123 -1.39 -3.18 25.71
CA ASN A 123 -2.64 -2.52 26.07
C ASN A 123 -2.52 -1.63 27.32
N GLU A 124 -1.82 -2.05 28.38
CA GLU A 124 -1.73 -1.21 29.59
C GLU A 124 -0.64 -0.12 29.49
N SER A 125 0.36 -0.26 28.60
CA SER A 125 1.40 0.76 28.36
C SER A 125 0.92 1.94 27.49
N PHE A 126 -0.07 1.70 26.63
CA PHE A 126 -0.49 2.62 25.57
C PHE A 126 -2.00 2.96 25.59
N ARG A 127 -2.69 2.72 26.70
CA ARG A 127 -4.08 3.17 26.90
C ARG A 127 -4.12 4.62 27.41
N PRO A 128 -5.10 5.44 26.98
CA PRO A 128 -6.27 5.09 26.17
C PRO A 128 -6.05 5.10 24.65
N ASP A 129 -4.86 5.46 24.20
CA ASP A 129 -4.60 5.92 22.83
C ASP A 129 -4.69 4.79 21.79
N TYR A 130 -4.31 3.56 22.17
CA TYR A 130 -4.29 2.40 21.28
C TYR A 130 -4.90 1.12 21.91
N ASP A 131 -5.51 0.27 21.08
CA ASP A 131 -6.09 -1.02 21.47
C ASP A 131 -5.46 -2.17 20.66
N PHE A 132 -4.63 -2.97 21.32
CA PHE A 132 -3.91 -4.11 20.72
C PHE A 132 -4.69 -5.42 20.82
N SER A 133 -5.96 -5.40 21.23
CA SER A 133 -6.77 -6.63 21.45
C SER A 133 -6.96 -7.52 20.21
N ALA A 134 -6.63 -7.02 19.01
CA ALA A 134 -6.67 -7.76 17.75
C ALA A 134 -5.31 -8.32 17.27
N ALA A 135 -4.21 -7.98 17.95
CA ALA A 135 -2.84 -8.35 17.55
C ALA A 135 -2.59 -9.87 17.57
N ARG A 136 -1.72 -10.34 16.67
CA ARG A 136 -1.53 -11.75 16.32
C ARG A 136 -0.09 -12.20 16.51
N ALA A 137 0.11 -13.51 16.65
CA ALA A 137 1.43 -14.12 16.89
C ALA A 137 2.52 -13.72 15.88
N HIS A 138 2.19 -13.42 14.62
CA HIS A 138 3.15 -13.01 13.59
C HIS A 138 3.60 -11.53 13.68
N GLU A 139 2.92 -10.69 14.47
CA GLU A 139 3.39 -9.34 14.79
C GLU A 139 4.44 -9.36 15.91
N PHE A 140 4.74 -10.54 16.47
CA PHE A 140 5.76 -10.73 17.49
C PHE A 140 6.88 -11.64 16.97
N SER A 141 8.12 -11.33 17.33
CA SER A 141 9.29 -12.19 17.10
C SER A 141 9.91 -12.60 18.44
N ARG A 142 10.66 -13.71 18.48
CA ARG A 142 11.49 -14.10 19.64
C ARG A 142 12.95 -13.80 19.32
N GLU A 143 13.62 -13.09 20.21
CA GLU A 143 14.97 -12.59 19.95
C GLU A 143 16.05 -13.65 20.27
N PRO A 144 17.14 -13.75 19.49
CA PRO A 144 18.11 -14.85 19.63
C PRO A 144 18.87 -14.89 20.96
N SER A 145 19.17 -13.73 21.56
CA SER A 145 19.90 -13.63 22.84
C SER A 145 19.76 -12.27 23.50
N VAL A 146 20.14 -12.17 24.78
CA VAL A 146 20.27 -10.88 25.49
C VAL A 146 21.25 -9.96 24.77
N ASN A 147 22.45 -10.46 24.44
CA ASN A 147 23.52 -9.67 23.81
C ASN A 147 23.04 -9.05 22.48
N TRP A 148 22.36 -9.82 21.64
CA TRP A 148 21.81 -9.34 20.37
C TRP A 148 20.89 -8.12 20.52
N VAL A 149 20.01 -8.14 21.54
CA VAL A 149 19.10 -7.03 21.85
C VAL A 149 19.85 -5.85 22.47
N VAL A 150 20.84 -6.12 23.33
CA VAL A 150 21.73 -5.11 23.90
C VAL A 150 22.51 -4.38 22.79
N ASP A 151 23.13 -5.11 21.87
CA ASP A 151 23.91 -4.56 20.76
C ASP A 151 23.02 -3.75 19.79
N SER A 152 21.81 -4.23 19.49
CA SER A 152 20.85 -3.50 18.64
C SER A 152 20.38 -2.20 19.29
N VAL A 153 19.96 -2.25 20.56
CA VAL A 153 19.48 -1.07 21.31
C VAL A 153 20.61 -0.06 21.53
N ASN A 154 21.81 -0.53 21.88
CA ASN A 154 22.99 0.32 22.01
C ASN A 154 23.34 0.99 20.69
N SER A 155 23.26 0.29 19.56
CA SER A 155 23.54 0.87 18.23
C SER A 155 22.57 2.01 17.90
N SER A 156 21.26 1.80 18.11
CA SER A 156 20.24 2.84 17.90
C SER A 156 20.43 4.06 18.83
N LEU A 157 20.71 3.82 20.12
CA LEU A 157 20.83 4.90 21.11
C LEU A 157 22.17 5.63 21.05
N CYS A 158 23.30 4.96 20.82
CA CYS A 158 24.58 5.60 20.54
C CYS A 158 24.48 6.53 19.31
N SER A 159 23.82 6.07 18.24
CA SER A 159 23.69 6.86 17.02
C SER A 159 22.81 8.10 17.16
N ALA A 160 21.82 8.08 18.08
CA ALA A 160 20.85 9.16 18.22
C ALA A 160 21.12 10.09 19.42
N VAL A 161 21.63 9.56 20.54
CA VAL A 161 21.91 10.28 21.80
C VAL A 161 23.39 10.71 21.90
N GLY A 162 24.28 10.10 21.10
CA GLY A 162 25.70 10.42 21.08
C GLY A 162 26.41 10.05 22.39
N GLU A 163 27.45 10.82 22.74
CA GLU A 163 28.36 10.48 23.85
C GLU A 163 27.68 10.35 25.22
N GLN A 164 26.52 11.01 25.43
CA GLN A 164 25.75 10.93 26.68
C GLN A 164 25.25 9.51 26.97
N PHE A 165 25.05 8.68 25.93
CA PHE A 165 24.65 7.28 26.13
C PHE A 165 25.78 6.41 26.71
N ASN A 166 27.06 6.80 26.58
CA ASN A 166 28.19 6.02 27.09
C ASN A 166 28.17 5.89 28.63
N SER A 167 27.63 6.88 29.34
CA SER A 167 27.39 6.80 30.80
C SER A 167 26.03 6.18 31.14
N LEU A 168 24.99 6.44 30.33
CA LEU A 168 23.62 5.98 30.59
C LEU A 168 23.42 4.47 30.33
N GLY A 169 23.99 3.93 29.25
CA GLY A 169 23.85 2.54 28.83
C GLY A 169 24.24 1.51 29.90
N PRO A 170 25.39 1.65 30.58
CA PRO A 170 25.77 0.77 31.69
C PRO A 170 24.80 0.82 32.88
N GLU A 171 24.24 1.97 33.22
CA GLU A 171 23.25 2.09 34.30
C GLU A 171 21.89 1.49 33.89
N LEU A 172 21.46 1.76 32.65
CA LEU A 172 20.26 1.22 32.02
C LEU A 172 20.22 -0.32 32.09
N TRP A 173 21.25 -1.00 31.57
CA TRP A 173 21.27 -2.47 31.55
C TRP A 173 21.40 -3.08 32.95
N ASN A 174 22.13 -2.44 33.85
CA ASN A 174 22.24 -2.84 35.25
C ASN A 174 20.90 -2.71 36.00
N ALA A 175 20.12 -1.65 35.73
CA ALA A 175 18.79 -1.47 36.31
C ALA A 175 17.80 -2.53 35.80
N ILE A 176 17.84 -2.86 34.50
CA ILE A 176 17.00 -3.92 33.92
C ILE A 176 17.37 -5.29 34.51
N ASP A 177 18.66 -5.65 34.58
CA ASP A 177 19.08 -6.95 35.15
C ASP A 177 18.71 -7.08 36.64
N GLN A 178 18.84 -6.01 37.44
CA GLN A 178 18.39 -6.00 38.84
C GLN A 178 16.86 -6.17 38.99
N GLU A 179 16.05 -5.67 38.05
CA GLU A 179 14.59 -5.78 38.11
C GLU A 179 14.07 -7.13 37.58
N ILE A 180 14.72 -7.77 36.60
CA ILE A 180 14.15 -8.98 35.97
C ILE A 180 15.11 -10.16 35.76
N SER A 181 16.41 -9.98 35.96
CA SER A 181 17.47 -10.94 35.65
C SER A 181 17.43 -11.40 34.18
N LEU A 182 18.17 -10.68 33.32
CA LEU A 182 18.22 -10.85 31.87
C LEU A 182 18.59 -12.28 31.46
N GLN A 183 19.54 -12.90 32.16
CA GLN A 183 19.95 -14.30 31.93
C GLN A 183 18.82 -15.33 32.20
N GLY A 184 17.74 -14.92 32.89
CA GLY A 184 16.53 -15.72 33.13
C GLY A 184 15.34 -15.38 32.24
N CYS A 185 15.49 -14.51 31.24
CA CYS A 185 14.40 -14.02 30.38
C CYS A 185 14.32 -14.76 29.05
N ASP A 186 13.09 -14.99 28.57
CA ASP A 186 12.82 -15.05 27.13
C ASP A 186 12.59 -13.61 26.65
N ILE A 187 13.21 -13.20 25.55
CA ILE A 187 13.00 -11.86 24.98
C ILE A 187 12.15 -11.97 23.72
N TYR A 188 11.17 -11.07 23.61
CA TYR A 188 10.32 -10.90 22.44
C TYR A 188 10.40 -9.46 21.94
N SER A 189 10.10 -9.25 20.67
CA SER A 189 9.90 -7.93 20.05
C SER A 189 8.49 -7.86 19.45
N TYR A 190 7.86 -6.69 19.48
CA TYR A 190 6.65 -6.39 18.71
C TYR A 190 7.04 -5.61 17.46
N ASN A 191 6.90 -6.26 16.32
CA ASN A 191 7.28 -5.79 14.99
C ASN A 191 6.02 -5.83 14.09
N PRO A 192 5.07 -4.90 14.27
CA PRO A 192 3.88 -4.83 13.44
C PRO A 192 4.23 -4.55 11.97
N ASP A 193 3.37 -4.99 11.05
CA ASP A 193 3.41 -4.50 9.67
C ASP A 193 3.17 -2.98 9.65
N LEU A 194 3.86 -2.25 8.76
CA LEU A 194 3.72 -0.79 8.59
C LEU A 194 2.28 -0.30 8.32
N ASP A 195 1.39 -1.17 7.83
CA ASP A 195 -0.04 -0.88 7.62
C ASP A 195 -0.91 -1.05 8.88
N SER A 196 -0.36 -1.69 9.92
CA SER A 196 -1.01 -2.07 11.18
C SER A 196 -0.40 -1.38 12.40
N ASP A 197 0.78 -0.78 12.27
CA ASP A 197 1.52 -0.18 13.38
C ASP A 197 0.90 1.16 13.83
N PRO A 198 0.41 1.28 15.08
CA PRO A 198 0.02 2.57 15.65
C PRO A 198 1.19 3.56 15.80
N PHE A 199 2.44 3.11 15.74
CA PHE A 199 3.64 3.95 15.83
C PHE A 199 4.25 4.30 14.46
N GLY A 200 3.63 3.85 13.36
CA GLY A 200 3.93 4.24 11.97
C GLY A 200 3.50 5.68 11.63
N GLU A 201 3.66 6.61 12.58
CA GLU A 201 3.37 8.03 12.38
C GLU A 201 4.40 8.69 11.45
N GLU A 202 3.94 9.57 10.56
CA GLU A 202 4.80 10.34 9.65
C GLU A 202 5.80 11.19 10.46
N GLY A 203 7.08 10.81 10.39
CA GLY A 203 8.18 11.40 11.16
C GLY A 203 8.94 10.42 12.04
N SER A 204 8.43 9.22 12.30
CA SER A 204 9.16 8.16 13.04
C SER A 204 10.37 7.67 12.22
N LEU A 205 11.58 7.94 12.70
CA LEU A 205 12.85 7.56 12.06
C LEU A 205 13.23 6.10 12.36
N TRP A 206 12.99 5.67 13.60
CA TRP A 206 13.10 4.28 14.04
C TRP A 206 12.34 4.09 15.35
N SER A 207 11.89 2.87 15.61
CA SER A 207 11.29 2.48 16.89
C SER A 207 11.49 1.00 17.19
N PHE A 208 11.60 0.65 18.48
CA PHE A 208 11.64 -0.74 18.95
C PHE A 208 10.74 -0.95 20.17
N ASN A 209 10.25 -2.18 20.33
CA ASN A 209 9.32 -2.59 21.39
C ASN A 209 9.72 -3.96 21.95
N TYR A 210 10.61 -4.00 22.95
CA TYR A 210 11.15 -5.24 23.53
C TYR A 210 10.46 -5.65 24.84
N PHE A 211 10.22 -6.94 25.00
CA PHE A 211 9.62 -7.56 26.18
C PHE A 211 10.57 -8.59 26.77
N PHE A 212 11.17 -8.26 27.91
CA PHE A 212 11.97 -9.20 28.69
C PHE A 212 11.02 -9.97 29.60
N TYR A 213 10.77 -11.27 29.34
CA TYR A 213 9.81 -12.08 30.10
C TYR A 213 10.50 -13.12 30.98
N ASN A 214 10.50 -12.91 32.30
CA ASN A 214 11.00 -13.89 33.26
C ASN A 214 9.86 -14.77 33.81
N LYS A 215 9.78 -16.00 33.28
CA LYS A 215 8.80 -17.04 33.68
C LYS A 215 8.85 -17.41 35.17
N LYS A 216 10.00 -17.28 35.84
CA LYS A 216 10.16 -17.59 37.29
C LYS A 216 9.57 -16.47 38.15
N LEU A 217 9.90 -15.21 37.82
CA LEU A 217 9.38 -14.03 38.53
C LEU A 217 7.90 -13.74 38.22
N LYS A 218 7.40 -14.24 37.07
CA LYS A 218 6.08 -13.89 36.49
C LYS A 218 5.99 -12.38 36.27
N ARG A 219 7.04 -11.84 35.66
CA ARG A 219 7.26 -10.41 35.40
C ARG A 219 7.63 -10.23 33.93
N ILE A 220 7.16 -9.16 33.32
CA ILE A 220 7.67 -8.62 32.05
C ILE A 220 8.28 -7.26 32.37
N VAL A 221 9.46 -6.96 31.83
CA VAL A 221 9.91 -5.58 31.65
C VAL A 221 9.70 -5.25 30.17
N PHE A 222 8.98 -4.17 29.93
CA PHE A 222 8.73 -3.62 28.60
C PHE A 222 9.65 -2.42 28.39
N PHE A 223 10.38 -2.41 27.28
CA PHE A 223 11.24 -1.32 26.87
C PHE A 223 10.82 -0.91 25.45
N THR A 224 10.14 0.23 25.35
CA THR A 224 9.82 0.89 24.10
C THR A 224 10.72 2.11 23.90
N CYS A 225 11.12 2.37 22.67
CA CYS A 225 11.78 3.62 22.32
C CYS A 225 11.46 3.98 20.87
N ARG A 226 11.27 5.27 20.59
CA ARG A 226 11.18 5.81 19.24
C ARG A 226 11.99 7.09 19.07
N SER A 227 12.46 7.34 17.85
CA SER A 227 13.05 8.59 17.42
C SER A 227 12.14 9.23 16.37
N VAL A 228 11.78 10.51 16.54
CA VAL A 228 10.83 11.25 15.70
C VAL A 228 11.50 12.52 15.20
N SER A 229 11.55 12.76 13.89
CA SER A 229 12.27 13.93 13.35
C SER A 229 11.62 15.26 13.74
N VAL A 230 12.44 16.23 14.17
CA VAL A 230 12.01 17.60 14.52
C VAL A 230 11.31 18.31 13.35
N LEU A 231 11.65 17.94 12.11
CA LEU A 231 11.04 18.49 10.90
C LEU A 231 9.53 18.16 10.77
N SER A 232 9.03 17.09 11.41
CA SER A 232 7.58 16.81 11.42
C SER A 232 6.81 17.66 12.44
N SER A 233 7.46 18.13 13.51
CA SER A 233 6.85 18.93 14.57
C SER A 233 6.32 20.28 14.09
N TYR A 234 6.97 20.91 13.11
CA TYR A 234 6.55 22.21 12.56
C TYR A 234 5.17 22.19 11.87
N GLY A 235 4.61 21.02 11.56
CA GLY A 235 3.25 20.88 11.04
C GLY A 235 2.14 20.86 12.09
N ARG A 236 2.45 20.75 13.40
CA ARG A 236 1.42 20.41 14.41
C ARG A 236 1.67 20.98 15.81
N SER A 237 0.80 21.92 16.20
CA SER A 237 0.72 22.61 17.51
C SER A 237 1.96 23.43 17.94
N GLY A 238 1.82 24.77 17.93
CA GLY A 238 2.88 25.68 18.39
C GLY A 238 2.54 27.18 18.42
N LEU A 239 1.29 27.59 18.19
CA LEU A 239 0.85 29.00 18.24
C LEU A 239 -0.55 29.14 18.84
N ASP A 240 -0.63 29.16 20.18
CA ASP A 240 -1.78 29.71 20.92
C ASP A 240 -1.36 29.91 22.40
N ASN A 241 -1.05 31.16 22.79
CA ASN A 241 -0.48 31.59 24.10
C ASN A 241 0.96 31.02 24.32
N GLU A 242 2.00 31.80 24.65
CA GLU A 242 2.10 33.17 25.18
C GLU A 242 3.30 33.90 24.56
N LEU A 243 3.20 35.23 24.37
CA LEU A 243 4.28 36.21 24.63
C LEU A 243 3.70 37.62 24.48
N ASP A 244 3.12 38.13 25.56
CA ASP A 244 2.64 39.50 25.66
C ASP A 244 3.73 40.34 26.33
N MET A 245 4.48 41.14 25.56
CA MET A 245 5.47 42.09 26.09
C MET A 245 5.68 43.27 25.11
N GLU A 246 4.76 44.23 25.23
CA GLU A 246 4.91 45.68 25.09
C GLU A 246 6.08 46.24 24.23
N LEU A 247 5.71 46.91 23.12
CA LEU A 247 6.18 48.25 22.67
C LEU A 247 7.69 48.42 22.28
N ASP A 248 8.07 49.17 21.24
CA ASP A 248 7.49 50.35 20.58
C ASP A 248 7.63 50.33 19.03
N ASP A 249 6.92 51.27 18.37
CA ASP A 249 7.18 51.93 17.07
C ASP A 249 7.80 51.16 15.87
N GLU A 250 6.99 50.83 14.85
CA GLU A 250 6.93 51.59 13.58
C GLU A 250 5.75 51.10 12.69
N GLU A 251 5.04 52.03 12.02
CA GLU A 251 4.05 51.72 10.97
C GLU A 251 4.71 51.75 9.57
N GLU A 252 4.00 51.24 8.54
CA GLU A 252 4.50 50.92 7.19
C GLU A 252 5.41 49.67 7.15
N VAL A 253 5.36 48.74 6.18
CA VAL A 253 4.80 48.78 4.82
C VAL A 253 3.95 47.52 4.53
N TYR A 254 2.66 47.69 4.24
CA TYR A 254 1.76 46.59 3.85
C TYR A 254 1.89 46.22 2.34
N SER A 255 3.11 45.92 1.86
CA SER A 255 3.34 45.70 0.42
C SER A 255 4.65 44.96 0.07
N PHE A 256 4.92 43.74 0.56
CA PHE A 256 5.98 42.89 -0.03
C PHE A 256 5.86 41.37 0.19
N MET A 257 4.82 40.72 -0.34
CA MET A 257 4.87 39.25 -0.54
C MET A 257 4.13 38.70 -1.77
N GLU A 258 3.81 39.56 -2.75
CA GLU A 258 3.62 39.11 -4.13
C GLU A 258 4.91 39.30 -4.94
N ASP A 259 5.89 38.38 -4.79
CA ASP A 259 6.75 37.94 -5.89
C ASP A 259 7.79 36.90 -5.47
N ARG A 260 7.57 35.64 -5.85
CA ARG A 260 8.60 34.73 -6.42
C ARG A 260 8.01 33.44 -7.03
N PHE A 261 6.93 33.57 -7.79
CA PHE A 261 6.59 32.60 -8.84
C PHE A 261 7.17 33.10 -10.17
N PRO A 262 7.66 32.22 -11.07
CA PRO A 262 8.14 32.65 -12.40
C PRO A 262 7.04 33.41 -13.16
N GLN A 263 7.33 34.65 -13.56
CA GLN A 263 6.33 35.60 -14.07
C GLN A 263 5.88 35.37 -15.53
N ALA A 264 5.79 34.11 -15.95
CA ALA A 264 5.12 33.70 -17.18
C ALA A 264 3.73 33.15 -16.86
N LEU A 265 2.69 33.72 -17.45
CA LEU A 265 1.28 33.33 -17.28
C LEU A 265 0.62 33.64 -15.91
N LYS A 266 0.99 34.74 -15.24
CA LYS A 266 0.03 35.51 -14.40
C LYS A 266 -1.06 36.14 -15.30
N LYS A 267 -1.93 35.31 -15.85
CA LYS A 267 -3.21 35.72 -16.42
C LYS A 267 -4.22 35.58 -15.29
N GLU A 268 -4.65 36.69 -14.70
CA GLU A 268 -5.58 36.70 -13.57
C GLU A 268 -6.86 35.92 -13.94
N MET A 269 -6.95 34.68 -13.46
CA MET A 269 -8.16 33.90 -13.58
C MET A 269 -9.16 34.41 -12.55
N VAL A 270 -9.97 35.37 -12.99
CA VAL A 270 -11.21 35.74 -12.31
C VAL A 270 -12.04 34.46 -12.14
N LEU A 271 -11.98 33.88 -10.95
CA LEU A 271 -12.72 32.68 -10.62
C LEU A 271 -14.21 32.96 -10.81
N PRO A 272 -14.96 32.10 -11.52
CA PRO A 272 -16.39 32.29 -11.69
C PRO A 272 -17.07 32.49 -10.33
N LEU A 273 -18.05 33.39 -10.25
CA LEU A 273 -18.81 33.63 -9.02
C LEU A 273 -19.33 32.33 -8.40
N VAL A 274 -19.70 31.36 -9.25
CA VAL A 274 -20.10 29.99 -8.88
C VAL A 274 -19.03 29.28 -8.03
N ASN A 275 -17.75 29.38 -8.39
CA ASN A 275 -16.65 28.74 -7.65
C ASN A 275 -16.40 29.41 -6.30
N LEU A 276 -16.49 30.75 -6.25
CA LEU A 276 -16.36 31.52 -5.00
C LEU A 276 -17.53 31.20 -4.04
N CYS A 277 -18.77 31.19 -4.53
CA CYS A 277 -19.93 30.77 -3.76
C CYS A 277 -19.83 29.31 -3.32
N ALA A 278 -19.37 28.40 -4.19
CA ALA A 278 -19.19 26.99 -3.87
C ALA A 278 -18.19 26.79 -2.73
N ARG A 279 -17.07 27.51 -2.72
CA ARG A 279 -16.08 27.49 -1.62
C ARG A 279 -16.71 27.83 -0.27
N GLU A 280 -17.48 28.91 -0.19
CA GLU A 280 -18.07 29.34 1.08
C GLU A 280 -19.23 28.43 1.53
N VAL A 281 -20.07 27.96 0.60
CA VAL A 281 -21.14 26.98 0.90
C VAL A 281 -20.58 25.64 1.42
N VAL A 282 -19.44 25.21 0.87
CA VAL A 282 -18.78 23.95 1.24
C VAL A 282 -17.92 24.07 2.50
N ARG A 283 -17.54 25.29 2.91
CA ARG A 283 -16.89 25.54 4.20
C ARG A 283 -17.82 25.18 5.37
N ASP A 284 -19.11 25.56 5.31
CA ASP A 284 -20.12 25.11 6.26
C ASP A 284 -20.72 23.75 5.87
N HIS A 285 -20.03 22.69 6.28
CA HIS A 285 -20.55 21.33 6.16
C HIS A 285 -21.68 21.01 7.16
N SER A 286 -21.94 21.85 8.18
CA SER A 286 -22.97 21.59 9.19
C SER A 286 -24.38 21.85 8.62
N SER A 287 -24.52 22.90 7.82
CA SER A 287 -25.76 23.22 7.09
C SER A 287 -25.98 22.36 5.83
N SER A 288 -25.05 21.47 5.48
CA SER A 288 -25.07 20.68 4.23
C SER A 288 -26.40 19.99 3.97
N GLN A 289 -27.01 19.41 5.00
CA GLN A 289 -28.27 18.67 4.85
C GLN A 289 -29.44 19.54 4.40
N TYR A 290 -29.42 20.84 4.75
CA TYR A 290 -30.46 21.82 4.44
C TYR A 290 -30.23 22.50 3.08
N TRP A 291 -29.00 22.90 2.75
CA TRP A 291 -28.74 23.51 1.44
C TRP A 291 -28.83 22.49 0.29
N LEU A 292 -28.47 21.23 0.51
CA LEU A 292 -28.60 20.17 -0.51
C LEU A 292 -30.05 19.87 -0.94
N SER A 293 -31.06 20.22 -0.16
CA SER A 293 -32.48 20.15 -0.58
C SER A 293 -32.92 21.29 -1.50
N CYS A 294 -32.12 22.35 -1.62
CA CYS A 294 -32.45 23.57 -2.38
C CYS A 294 -31.49 23.84 -3.56
N VAL A 295 -30.39 23.10 -3.66
CA VAL A 295 -29.37 23.27 -4.70
C VAL A 295 -29.79 22.63 -6.04
N PRO A 296 -29.79 23.38 -7.16
CA PRO A 296 -29.97 22.84 -8.51
C PRO A 296 -28.90 21.81 -8.89
N ARG A 297 -29.26 20.86 -9.76
CA ARG A 297 -28.41 19.71 -10.14
C ARG A 297 -27.09 20.16 -10.78
N GLU A 298 -27.16 21.25 -11.52
CA GLU A 298 -26.09 21.88 -12.28
C GLU A 298 -24.94 22.37 -11.38
N LEU A 299 -25.24 22.69 -10.11
CA LEU A 299 -24.23 23.17 -9.15
C LEU A 299 -23.53 22.05 -8.38
N TYR A 300 -24.04 20.81 -8.38
CA TYR A 300 -23.42 19.69 -7.65
C TYR A 300 -21.98 19.43 -8.09
N ARG A 301 -21.66 19.66 -9.37
CA ARG A 301 -20.29 19.55 -9.89
C ARG A 301 -19.36 20.59 -9.28
N ALA A 302 -19.70 21.88 -9.38
CA ALA A 302 -18.89 22.96 -8.82
C ALA A 302 -18.72 22.85 -7.29
N LEU A 303 -19.74 22.37 -6.59
CA LEU A 303 -19.69 22.11 -5.14
C LEU A 303 -18.78 20.91 -4.81
N LEU A 304 -18.79 19.84 -5.61
CA LEU A 304 -17.89 18.71 -5.41
C LEU A 304 -16.43 19.07 -5.73
N ASP A 305 -16.20 19.81 -6.81
CA ASP A 305 -14.86 20.29 -7.18
C ASP A 305 -14.30 21.22 -6.09
N ALA A 306 -15.10 22.18 -5.60
CA ALA A 306 -14.71 23.01 -4.45
C ALA A 306 -14.47 22.19 -3.17
N ALA A 307 -15.21 21.10 -2.93
CA ALA A 307 -15.01 20.21 -1.79
C ALA A 307 -13.71 19.39 -1.89
N PHE A 308 -13.27 19.05 -3.10
CA PHE A 308 -11.95 18.47 -3.34
C PHE A 308 -10.84 19.52 -3.18
N THR A 309 -10.93 20.68 -3.85
CA THR A 309 -9.92 21.75 -3.78
C THR A 309 -9.71 22.32 -2.37
N HIS A 310 -10.73 22.27 -1.50
CA HIS A 310 -10.64 22.78 -0.12
C HIS A 310 -10.70 21.70 0.96
N CYS A 311 -10.42 20.45 0.58
CA CYS A 311 -10.26 19.28 1.47
C CYS A 311 -11.40 19.11 2.48
N ARG A 312 -12.66 19.09 2.00
CA ARG A 312 -13.88 18.98 2.83
C ARG A 312 -14.58 17.61 2.70
N PRO A 313 -14.02 16.54 3.31
CA PRO A 313 -14.53 15.17 3.15
C PRO A 313 -15.99 14.99 3.60
N LEU A 314 -16.44 15.73 4.62
CA LEU A 314 -17.84 15.67 5.07
C LEU A 314 -18.82 16.21 4.02
N ALA A 315 -18.45 17.29 3.32
CA ALA A 315 -19.25 17.84 2.23
C ALA A 315 -19.27 16.90 1.01
N VAL A 316 -18.10 16.33 0.64
CA VAL A 316 -18.02 15.26 -0.38
C VAL A 316 -18.97 14.11 -0.01
N GLY A 317 -19.00 13.69 1.26
CA GLY A 317 -19.81 12.58 1.73
C GLY A 317 -21.33 12.78 1.59
N GLU A 318 -21.84 14.00 1.80
CA GLU A 318 -23.27 14.31 1.58
C GLU A 318 -23.58 14.58 0.10
N LEU A 319 -22.70 15.26 -0.65
CA LEU A 319 -22.84 15.49 -2.09
C LEU A 319 -22.94 14.18 -2.88
N VAL A 320 -22.08 13.20 -2.57
CA VAL A 320 -22.05 11.89 -3.25
C VAL A 320 -23.25 11.02 -2.88
N GLN A 321 -23.72 11.07 -1.62
CA GLN A 321 -24.94 10.35 -1.21
C GLN A 321 -26.21 10.82 -1.93
N ARG A 322 -26.24 12.10 -2.35
CA ARG A 322 -27.38 12.74 -3.02
C ARG A 322 -27.11 13.04 -4.50
N TRP A 323 -26.10 12.40 -5.10
CA TRP A 323 -25.63 12.74 -6.44
C TRP A 323 -26.76 12.65 -7.49
N PRO A 324 -27.07 13.73 -8.23
CA PRO A 324 -28.28 13.81 -9.04
C PRO A 324 -28.19 13.07 -10.38
N GLU A 325 -26.99 12.66 -10.79
CA GLU A 325 -26.73 11.98 -12.06
C GLU A 325 -26.48 10.47 -11.87
N ARG A 326 -26.62 9.71 -12.97
CA ARG A 326 -26.28 8.29 -13.02
C ARG A 326 -24.77 8.04 -13.11
N LYS A 327 -23.96 9.04 -13.48
CA LYS A 327 -22.49 8.94 -13.55
C LYS A 327 -21.83 9.96 -12.63
N LEU A 328 -20.70 9.58 -12.03
CA LEU A 328 -19.80 10.46 -11.29
C LEU A 328 -18.37 10.16 -11.73
N THR A 329 -17.67 11.17 -12.27
CA THR A 329 -16.25 11.13 -12.62
C THR A 329 -15.44 11.87 -11.56
N ALA A 330 -14.69 11.14 -10.73
CA ALA A 330 -13.71 11.74 -9.82
C ALA A 330 -12.30 11.69 -10.41
N GLY A 331 -11.98 10.63 -11.18
CA GLY A 331 -10.82 10.58 -12.06
C GLY A 331 -11.16 11.09 -13.48
N GLY A 332 -10.20 11.71 -14.15
CA GLY A 332 -10.35 12.29 -15.48
C GLY A 332 -9.29 13.35 -15.79
N ASN A 333 -9.34 13.94 -16.98
CA ASN A 333 -8.44 15.02 -17.39
C ASN A 333 -8.70 16.27 -16.53
N ARG A 334 -7.94 16.41 -15.44
CA ARG A 334 -7.80 17.68 -14.70
C ARG A 334 -7.11 18.71 -15.58
N LYS A 335 -7.35 19.99 -15.35
CA LYS A 335 -6.60 21.07 -16.00
C LYS A 335 -5.20 21.15 -15.38
N ALA A 336 -4.25 21.68 -16.14
CA ALA A 336 -2.91 21.96 -15.61
C ALA A 336 -3.02 22.85 -14.35
N GLY A 337 -2.44 22.40 -13.24
CA GLY A 337 -2.50 23.07 -11.93
C GLY A 337 -3.61 22.59 -10.97
N GLU A 338 -4.54 21.71 -11.37
CA GLU A 338 -5.56 21.16 -10.46
C GLU A 338 -5.02 19.96 -9.66
N CYS A 339 -4.78 20.14 -8.36
CA CYS A 339 -4.31 19.10 -7.44
C CYS A 339 -5.27 17.89 -7.34
N PRO A 340 -4.76 16.68 -7.04
CA PRO A 340 -5.61 15.53 -6.75
C PRO A 340 -6.47 15.74 -5.49
N PRO A 341 -7.68 15.14 -5.42
CA PRO A 341 -8.45 15.12 -4.18
C PRO A 341 -7.70 14.33 -3.11
N ASN A 342 -7.62 14.87 -1.90
CA ASN A 342 -6.84 14.26 -0.84
C ASN A 342 -7.41 12.91 -0.34
N ARG A 343 -6.57 12.14 0.35
CA ARG A 343 -6.87 10.78 0.85
C ARG A 343 -8.22 10.71 1.58
N LEU A 344 -8.51 11.70 2.43
CA LEU A 344 -9.75 11.77 3.21
C LEU A 344 -10.99 12.01 2.33
N CYS A 345 -10.91 12.88 1.33
CA CYS A 345 -12.02 13.14 0.41
C CYS A 345 -12.34 11.91 -0.45
N VAL A 346 -11.33 11.17 -0.90
CA VAL A 346 -11.54 9.91 -1.64
C VAL A 346 -12.16 8.84 -0.74
N GLN A 347 -11.69 8.68 0.50
CA GLN A 347 -12.31 7.77 1.47
C GLN A 347 -13.79 8.13 1.75
N ALA A 348 -14.10 9.41 1.94
CA ALA A 348 -15.46 9.88 2.18
C ALA A 348 -16.39 9.61 0.98
N LEU A 349 -15.91 9.79 -0.25
CA LEU A 349 -16.63 9.43 -1.47
C LEU A 349 -16.96 7.92 -1.53
N LEU A 350 -15.97 7.04 -1.25
CA LEU A 350 -16.19 5.58 -1.27
C LEU A 350 -17.20 5.15 -0.20
N LEU A 351 -17.08 5.68 1.02
CA LEU A 351 -18.02 5.43 2.11
C LEU A 351 -19.44 5.96 1.81
N ALA A 352 -19.54 7.10 1.13
CA ALA A 352 -20.81 7.70 0.71
C ALA A 352 -21.55 6.82 -0.32
N VAL A 353 -20.84 6.19 -1.26
CA VAL A 353 -21.45 5.25 -2.21
C VAL A 353 -22.00 4.02 -1.49
N VAL A 354 -21.28 3.46 -0.51
CA VAL A 354 -21.76 2.31 0.29
C VAL A 354 -23.00 2.67 1.11
N ARG A 355 -23.00 3.83 1.79
CA ARG A 355 -24.16 4.33 2.55
C ARG A 355 -25.35 4.65 1.66
N GLY A 356 -25.11 5.31 0.53
CA GLY A 356 -26.16 5.61 -0.45
C GLY A 356 -26.85 4.37 -0.99
N LEU A 357 -26.14 3.24 -1.09
CA LEU A 357 -26.70 1.94 -1.47
C LEU A 357 -27.48 1.26 -0.34
N THR A 358 -27.05 1.33 0.92
CA THR A 358 -27.83 0.79 2.05
C THR A 358 -29.14 1.54 2.24
N ASP A 359 -29.11 2.85 2.02
CA ASP A 359 -30.21 3.76 2.34
C ASP A 359 -31.14 4.01 1.14
N LYS A 360 -30.84 3.39 -0.02
CA LYS A 360 -31.53 3.57 -1.31
C LYS A 360 -31.60 5.03 -1.79
N ARG A 361 -30.62 5.86 -1.39
CA ARG A 361 -30.49 7.28 -1.77
C ARG A 361 -29.62 7.47 -3.02
N CYS A 362 -28.73 6.53 -3.31
CA CYS A 362 -27.82 6.60 -4.44
C CYS A 362 -28.55 6.41 -5.78
N CYS A 363 -28.53 7.43 -6.65
CA CYS A 363 -28.98 7.32 -8.04
C CYS A 363 -27.84 6.90 -9.01
N LEU A 364 -26.64 6.67 -8.48
CA LEU A 364 -25.45 6.36 -9.26
C LEU A 364 -25.51 4.95 -9.85
N GLN A 365 -25.12 4.83 -11.12
CA GLN A 365 -24.97 3.56 -11.85
C GLN A 365 -23.53 3.37 -12.35
N MET A 366 -22.75 4.45 -12.50
CA MET A 366 -21.35 4.42 -12.86
C MET A 366 -20.51 5.38 -12.02
N LEU A 367 -19.50 4.86 -11.34
CA LEU A 367 -18.45 5.63 -10.67
C LEU A 367 -17.15 5.48 -11.46
N ASP A 368 -16.57 6.58 -11.92
CA ASP A 368 -15.31 6.59 -12.69
C ASP A 368 -14.23 7.27 -11.85
N LEU A 369 -13.34 6.45 -11.27
CA LEU A 369 -12.20 6.88 -10.45
C LEU A 369 -10.86 6.80 -11.20
N SER A 370 -10.92 6.42 -12.48
CA SER A 370 -9.73 6.06 -13.24
C SER A 370 -8.97 7.31 -13.68
N GLY A 371 -7.66 7.34 -13.44
CA GLY A 371 -6.87 8.57 -13.45
C GLY A 371 -6.99 9.43 -12.18
N LEU A 372 -7.52 8.91 -11.06
CA LEU A 372 -7.27 9.53 -9.74
C LEU A 372 -5.80 9.37 -9.31
N GLN A 373 -5.19 8.25 -9.67
CA GLN A 373 -3.85 7.85 -9.26
C GLN A 373 -2.80 8.71 -9.98
N CYS A 374 -1.89 9.32 -9.21
CA CYS A 374 -0.70 9.97 -9.75
C CYS A 374 0.46 8.96 -9.69
N GLU A 375 1.08 8.58 -10.81
CA GLU A 375 2.32 7.77 -10.77
C GLU A 375 3.50 8.62 -10.21
N ASN A 376 3.45 9.94 -10.39
CA ASN A 376 4.42 10.89 -9.84
C ASN A 376 3.98 11.35 -8.44
N GLY A 377 4.65 10.87 -7.39
CA GLY A 377 4.30 11.10 -5.97
C GLY A 377 4.57 12.52 -5.42
N LYS A 378 4.46 13.58 -6.25
CA LYS A 378 4.79 14.97 -5.88
C LYS A 378 3.68 15.71 -5.10
N VAL A 379 2.73 14.98 -4.50
CA VAL A 379 1.64 15.53 -3.66
C VAL A 379 1.37 14.56 -2.51
N GLU A 380 1.88 14.89 -1.32
CA GLU A 380 1.89 14.02 -0.12
C GLU A 380 0.47 13.63 0.32
N ASP A 381 -0.48 14.57 0.27
CA ASP A 381 -1.88 14.40 0.71
C ASP A 381 -2.72 13.50 -0.23
N SER A 382 -2.15 13.02 -1.34
CA SER A 382 -2.87 12.30 -2.41
C SER A 382 -2.99 10.79 -2.17
N MET A 383 -4.10 10.18 -2.60
CA MET A 383 -4.29 8.73 -2.44
C MET A 383 -3.50 7.93 -3.49
N GLY A 384 -2.36 7.37 -3.07
CA GLY A 384 -1.55 6.46 -3.88
C GLY A 384 -2.35 5.24 -4.42
N GLY A 385 -1.95 4.75 -5.59
CA GLY A 385 -2.73 3.75 -6.35
C GLY A 385 -2.98 2.42 -5.64
N TRP A 386 -2.04 1.96 -4.81
CA TRP A 386 -2.23 0.77 -3.97
C TRP A 386 -3.31 1.01 -2.91
N SER A 387 -3.21 2.12 -2.18
CA SER A 387 -4.16 2.54 -1.15
C SER A 387 -5.58 2.70 -1.71
N LEU A 388 -5.70 3.26 -2.92
CA LEU A 388 -6.98 3.34 -3.65
C LEU A 388 -7.51 1.95 -4.01
N SER A 389 -6.65 1.04 -4.48
CA SER A 389 -7.04 -0.34 -4.84
C SER A 389 -7.51 -1.14 -3.62
N VAL A 390 -6.84 -1.00 -2.48
CA VAL A 390 -7.24 -1.61 -1.19
C VAL A 390 -8.54 -1.00 -0.67
N ALA A 391 -8.72 0.31 -0.76
CA ALA A 391 -9.96 1.00 -0.37
C ALA A 391 -11.16 0.60 -1.25
N LEU A 392 -10.95 0.49 -2.57
CA LEU A 392 -11.93 0.02 -3.54
C LEU A 392 -12.39 -1.42 -3.26
N CYS A 393 -11.46 -2.34 -3.03
CA CYS A 393 -11.81 -3.72 -2.71
C CYS A 393 -12.56 -3.79 -1.36
N SER A 394 -12.13 -2.99 -0.37
CA SER A 394 -12.81 -2.87 0.93
C SER A 394 -14.24 -2.33 0.79
N MET A 395 -14.46 -1.33 -0.08
CA MET A 395 -15.78 -0.78 -0.41
C MET A 395 -16.72 -1.86 -0.96
N VAL A 396 -16.24 -2.68 -1.91
CA VAL A 396 -17.00 -3.79 -2.52
C VAL A 396 -17.35 -4.86 -1.49
N LEU A 397 -16.37 -5.29 -0.70
CA LEU A 397 -16.56 -6.29 0.37
C LEU A 397 -17.55 -5.79 1.45
N GLN A 398 -17.47 -4.52 1.84
CA GLN A 398 -18.40 -3.89 2.76
C GLN A 398 -19.83 -3.85 2.19
N ALA A 399 -20.01 -3.39 0.94
CA ALA A 399 -21.32 -3.34 0.30
C ALA A 399 -21.95 -4.74 0.15
N ARG A 400 -21.16 -5.76 -0.25
CA ARG A 400 -21.60 -7.17 -0.31
C ARG A 400 -22.04 -7.67 1.07
N SER A 401 -21.30 -7.35 2.14
CA SER A 401 -21.68 -7.69 3.51
C SER A 401 -22.98 -7.00 3.97
N ALA A 402 -23.22 -5.76 3.53
CA ALA A 402 -24.42 -5.00 3.87
C ALA A 402 -25.67 -5.54 3.15
N ALA A 403 -25.57 -5.82 1.85
CA ALA A 403 -26.66 -6.44 1.07
C ALA A 403 -27.06 -7.81 1.64
N SER A 404 -26.09 -8.67 1.99
CA SER A 404 -26.36 -9.96 2.61
C SER A 404 -27.08 -9.84 3.96
N ARG A 405 -26.72 -8.84 4.78
CA ARG A 405 -27.43 -8.53 6.04
C ARG A 405 -28.84 -8.00 5.81
N ALA A 406 -29.11 -7.25 4.73
CA ALA A 406 -30.44 -6.77 4.38
C ALA A 406 -31.37 -7.93 3.98
N HIS A 407 -30.97 -8.78 3.01
CA HIS A 407 -31.78 -9.93 2.59
C HIS A 407 -32.08 -10.91 3.74
N ARG A 408 -31.14 -11.14 4.66
CA ARG A 408 -31.37 -11.95 5.87
C ARG A 408 -32.39 -11.35 6.86
N ARG A 409 -32.62 -10.03 6.83
CA ARG A 409 -33.66 -9.37 7.64
C ARG A 409 -35.03 -9.43 6.96
N ASP A 410 -35.10 -9.15 5.67
CA ASP A 410 -36.37 -9.17 4.94
C ASP A 410 -36.89 -10.61 4.73
N GLY A 411 -36.02 -11.59 4.54
CA GLY A 411 -36.40 -13.01 4.52
C GLY A 411 -37.00 -13.50 5.84
N LYS A 412 -36.56 -12.98 7.00
CA LYS A 412 -37.21 -13.26 8.29
C LYS A 412 -38.60 -12.63 8.37
N ARG A 413 -38.74 -11.37 7.95
CA ARG A 413 -40.03 -10.67 7.94
C ARG A 413 -41.05 -11.35 7.01
N GLY A 414 -40.62 -11.91 5.89
CA GLY A 414 -41.46 -12.72 5.01
C GLY A 414 -42.01 -13.96 5.72
N LEU A 415 -41.14 -14.75 6.37
CA LEU A 415 -41.52 -15.96 7.10
C LEU A 415 -42.39 -15.69 8.35
N GLU A 416 -42.26 -14.50 8.95
CA GLU A 416 -43.14 -14.02 10.02
C GLU A 416 -44.52 -13.62 9.45
N ALA A 417 -44.56 -12.88 8.33
CA ALA A 417 -45.81 -12.49 7.66
C ALA A 417 -46.60 -13.67 7.05
N GLU A 418 -45.94 -14.75 6.63
CA GLU A 418 -46.62 -15.97 6.19
C GLU A 418 -47.24 -16.75 7.36
N ARG A 419 -46.61 -16.75 8.54
CA ARG A 419 -47.19 -17.36 9.75
C ARG A 419 -48.48 -16.68 10.19
N ASP A 420 -48.52 -15.36 10.15
CA ASP A 420 -49.70 -14.58 10.55
C ASP A 420 -50.88 -14.69 9.55
N ARG A 421 -50.66 -15.25 8.35
CA ARG A 421 -51.73 -15.59 7.40
C ARG A 421 -52.30 -17.01 7.56
N GLY A 422 -51.69 -17.86 8.40
CA GLY A 422 -52.08 -19.27 8.53
C GLY A 422 -53.30 -19.57 9.40
N THR A 423 -53.76 -18.63 10.24
CA THR A 423 -54.75 -18.88 11.30
C THR A 423 -56.21 -18.71 10.84
N ILE A 424 -56.62 -19.51 9.86
CA ILE A 424 -58.04 -19.59 9.46
C ILE A 424 -58.88 -20.22 10.59
N LYS A 425 -59.91 -19.49 11.03
CA LYS A 425 -60.87 -19.92 12.07
C LYS A 425 -61.52 -21.27 11.74
N ARG A 426 -61.60 -22.15 12.74
CA ARG A 426 -62.67 -23.15 12.86
C ARG A 426 -63.39 -22.96 14.19
N ASP A 427 -64.66 -22.56 14.09
CA ASP A 427 -65.59 -22.38 15.20
C ASP A 427 -66.50 -23.62 15.30
N ARG A 428 -66.77 -24.06 16.54
CA ARG A 428 -67.94 -24.89 16.92
C ARG A 428 -67.92 -25.27 18.41
N GLY A 429 -69.09 -25.12 19.05
CA GLY A 429 -69.50 -25.96 20.19
C GLY A 429 -69.35 -25.36 21.58
N LYS A 430 -70.49 -25.12 22.24
CA LYS A 430 -70.62 -24.81 23.68
C LYS A 430 -71.62 -25.81 24.28
N VAL A 431 -71.69 -25.89 25.62
CA VAL A 431 -72.48 -26.84 26.45
C VAL A 431 -71.76 -28.20 26.64
N GLY A 432 -71.62 -28.74 27.86
CA GLY A 432 -71.98 -28.20 29.19
C GLY A 432 -71.67 -29.17 30.36
N CYS A 433 -71.87 -28.69 31.60
CA CYS A 433 -71.66 -29.38 32.91
C CYS A 433 -70.22 -29.85 33.24
N GLY A 434 -69.80 -30.01 34.51
CA GLY A 434 -70.39 -29.54 35.78
C GLY A 434 -70.23 -30.52 36.97
N ASN A 435 -69.33 -30.22 37.93
CA ASN A 435 -69.10 -30.94 39.22
C ASN A 435 -68.62 -32.42 39.13
N SER A 436 -68.07 -33.11 40.15
CA SER A 436 -67.50 -32.76 41.49
C SER A 436 -66.70 -33.96 42.09
N GLY A 437 -65.87 -33.74 43.14
CA GLY A 437 -65.12 -34.76 43.92
C GLY A 437 -63.61 -34.40 44.03
N GLU A 438 -62.88 -34.40 45.16
CA GLU A 438 -62.77 -35.30 46.34
C GLU A 438 -62.11 -36.68 46.03
N GLY A 439 -61.11 -37.20 46.77
CA GLY A 439 -60.27 -36.62 47.85
C GLY A 439 -59.38 -37.66 48.60
N SER A 440 -58.25 -37.20 49.20
CA SER A 440 -57.45 -37.81 50.32
C SER A 440 -56.76 -39.21 50.26
N GLN A 441 -55.47 -39.22 50.71
CA GLN A 441 -54.72 -40.29 51.44
C GLN A 441 -54.47 -41.65 50.70
N GLY A 442 -53.51 -42.55 51.02
CA GLY A 442 -52.36 -42.70 51.96
C GLY A 442 -51.93 -44.20 51.98
N GLY A 443 -50.76 -44.73 52.40
CA GLY A 443 -49.44 -44.25 52.90
C GLY A 443 -48.55 -45.46 53.36
N HIS A 444 -47.29 -45.25 53.83
CA HIS A 444 -46.36 -46.26 54.46
C HIS A 444 -45.80 -47.42 53.56
N ARG A 445 -44.72 -48.20 53.84
CA ARG A 445 -43.51 -48.21 54.74
C ARG A 445 -42.62 -49.44 54.32
N VAL A 446 -41.30 -49.34 54.01
CA VAL A 446 -40.07 -49.60 54.83
C VAL A 446 -40.08 -50.94 55.63
N GLU A 447 -39.06 -51.83 55.72
CA GLU A 447 -37.57 -51.83 55.53
C GLU A 447 -37.15 -52.93 54.48
N ALA A 448 -36.04 -53.72 54.40
CA ALA A 448 -34.70 -53.96 55.02
C ALA A 448 -33.81 -54.78 54.00
N VAL A 449 -32.46 -54.97 54.01
CA VAL A 449 -31.24 -54.45 54.71
C VAL A 449 -30.32 -55.52 55.37
N GLU A 450 -29.42 -56.16 54.59
CA GLU A 450 -28.14 -56.84 55.00
C GLU A 450 -27.08 -56.61 53.88
N LYS A 451 -25.89 -56.01 54.10
CA LYS A 451 -24.63 -56.47 54.77
C LYS A 451 -23.88 -57.57 53.99
N MET A 452 -22.54 -57.60 53.88
CA MET A 452 -21.39 -56.89 54.52
C MET A 452 -20.38 -56.47 53.39
N GLU A 453 -19.18 -55.88 53.50
CA GLU A 453 -18.23 -55.52 54.58
C GLU A 453 -17.41 -54.24 54.19
N CYS A 454 -16.24 -53.96 54.82
CA CYS A 454 -15.53 -52.67 54.78
C CYS A 454 -14.02 -52.76 54.46
N ARG A 455 -13.45 -51.67 53.90
CA ARG A 455 -12.16 -51.05 54.35
C ARG A 455 -11.88 -49.66 53.72
N THR A 456 -11.59 -48.67 54.59
CA THR A 456 -10.63 -47.53 54.49
C THR A 456 -10.21 -47.01 53.09
N ASN A 457 -10.22 -45.70 52.77
CA ASN A 457 -10.23 -44.48 53.60
C ASN A 457 -10.99 -43.29 52.95
N GLU A 458 -11.47 -42.36 53.79
CA GLU A 458 -12.04 -41.04 53.45
C GLU A 458 -10.90 -39.98 53.23
N ARG A 459 -11.03 -38.70 52.83
CA ARG A 459 -12.06 -37.61 52.79
C ARG A 459 -11.72 -36.64 51.63
N MET A 460 -12.54 -35.71 51.11
CA MET A 460 -13.97 -35.35 51.23
C MET A 460 -14.39 -34.51 49.98
N PHE A 461 -15.68 -34.53 49.63
CA PHE A 461 -16.38 -33.70 48.61
C PHE A 461 -17.52 -32.91 49.31
N PRO A 462 -18.11 -31.81 48.77
CA PRO A 462 -18.98 -31.77 47.57
C PRO A 462 -18.80 -30.51 46.68
N GLY A 463 -19.48 -30.29 45.55
CA GLY A 463 -20.44 -31.00 44.67
C GLY A 463 -20.51 -30.17 43.35
N ASP A 464 -21.28 -30.37 42.28
CA ASP A 464 -22.36 -31.26 41.84
C ASP A 464 -22.64 -30.84 40.36
N GLU A 465 -22.59 -31.75 39.38
CA GLU A 465 -22.94 -31.47 37.97
C GLU A 465 -23.41 -32.75 37.24
N SER A 466 -24.69 -32.84 36.81
CA SER A 466 -25.11 -33.92 35.88
C SER A 466 -26.43 -33.70 35.09
N VAL A 467 -26.57 -32.63 34.27
CA VAL A 467 -27.66 -32.54 33.26
C VAL A 467 -27.24 -31.93 31.91
N LYS A 468 -26.08 -32.31 31.35
CA LYS A 468 -25.65 -31.86 29.99
C LYS A 468 -25.17 -32.97 29.03
N GLY A 469 -25.08 -34.23 29.47
CA GLY A 469 -24.45 -35.31 28.69
C GLY A 469 -25.24 -35.83 27.48
N VAL A 470 -26.59 -35.77 27.49
CA VAL A 470 -27.42 -36.56 26.56
C VAL A 470 -27.49 -35.97 25.15
N ARG A 471 -27.66 -34.64 24.99
CA ARG A 471 -27.74 -33.99 23.65
C ARG A 471 -26.47 -34.23 22.83
N ARG A 472 -25.29 -34.15 23.46
CA ARG A 472 -23.99 -34.21 22.77
C ARG A 472 -23.70 -35.58 22.11
N ARG A 473 -24.23 -36.69 22.64
CA ARG A 473 -24.07 -38.02 22.01
C ARG A 473 -24.93 -38.19 20.75
N MET A 474 -26.17 -37.71 20.77
CA MET A 474 -27.09 -37.87 19.63
C MET A 474 -26.61 -37.09 18.38
N GLU A 475 -25.98 -35.94 18.58
CA GLU A 475 -25.45 -35.10 17.51
C GLU A 475 -24.15 -35.63 16.90
N ILE A 476 -23.30 -36.30 17.70
CA ILE A 476 -22.14 -37.06 17.21
C ILE A 476 -22.59 -38.25 16.36
N GLN A 477 -23.61 -38.99 16.79
CA GLN A 477 -24.18 -40.11 16.03
C GLN A 477 -24.63 -39.68 14.62
N ARG A 478 -25.29 -38.51 14.52
CA ARG A 478 -25.79 -37.95 13.25
C ARG A 478 -24.70 -37.46 12.29
N ARG A 479 -23.51 -37.10 12.79
CA ARG A 479 -22.36 -36.76 11.94
C ARG A 479 -21.61 -37.99 11.41
N LYS A 480 -21.69 -39.13 12.11
CA LYS A 480 -20.96 -40.35 11.72
C LYS A 480 -21.64 -41.19 10.62
N THR A 481 -22.89 -40.90 10.29
CA THR A 481 -23.66 -41.57 9.21
C THR A 481 -23.67 -40.79 7.88
N LEU A 482 -22.68 -39.92 7.65
CA LEU A 482 -22.61 -39.01 6.49
C LEU A 482 -21.25 -38.97 5.78
N SER A 483 -20.33 -39.90 6.10
CA SER A 483 -18.98 -39.94 5.49
C SER A 483 -18.59 -41.28 4.85
N GLU A 484 -19.48 -42.28 4.81
CA GLU A 484 -19.22 -43.59 4.21
C GLU A 484 -20.37 -43.98 3.26
N GLY A 485 -20.07 -44.02 1.96
CA GLY A 485 -21.04 -44.26 0.88
C GLY A 485 -20.70 -43.48 -0.38
N LYS A 486 -20.00 -44.11 -1.33
CA LYS A 486 -19.68 -43.56 -2.66
C LYS A 486 -20.46 -44.28 -3.77
N SER A 487 -20.63 -43.53 -4.86
CA SER A 487 -21.11 -43.89 -6.22
C SER A 487 -22.61 -44.18 -6.45
N ASN A 488 -23.08 -43.68 -7.62
CA ASN A 488 -24.29 -44.00 -8.39
C ASN A 488 -25.63 -43.95 -7.64
N THR A 489 -26.55 -43.01 -7.92
CA THR A 489 -27.24 -42.86 -9.22
C THR A 489 -27.90 -41.46 -9.34
N SER A 490 -28.58 -41.16 -10.45
CA SER A 490 -29.07 -39.84 -10.88
C SER A 490 -30.20 -39.18 -10.07
N SER A 491 -30.37 -37.88 -10.36
CA SER A 491 -31.57 -37.02 -10.25
C SER A 491 -31.75 -36.11 -9.02
N ASN A 492 -31.83 -34.81 -9.33
CA ASN A 492 -32.56 -33.70 -8.70
C ASN A 492 -32.75 -33.69 -7.17
N ASN A 493 -31.98 -32.81 -6.50
CA ASN A 493 -32.56 -31.64 -5.82
C ASN A 493 -31.44 -30.72 -5.27
N SER A 494 -31.11 -29.66 -6.02
CA SER A 494 -30.15 -28.62 -5.64
C SER A 494 -30.70 -27.23 -5.96
N SER A 495 -31.70 -26.79 -5.18
CA SER A 495 -32.33 -25.48 -5.32
C SER A 495 -32.52 -24.81 -3.96
N LEU A 496 -31.47 -24.14 -3.45
CA LEU A 496 -31.56 -23.14 -2.38
C LEU A 496 -30.23 -22.35 -2.14
N CYS A 497 -29.42 -22.12 -3.19
CA CYS A 497 -28.24 -21.25 -3.09
C CYS A 497 -27.87 -20.46 -4.35
N ASP A 498 -28.36 -20.84 -5.55
CA ASP A 498 -28.23 -19.99 -6.74
C ASP A 498 -29.25 -18.85 -6.71
N GLN A 499 -28.73 -17.63 -6.83
CA GLN A 499 -29.48 -16.41 -7.16
C GLN A 499 -28.60 -15.59 -8.11
N ASP A 500 -29.12 -15.26 -9.30
CA ASP A 500 -28.38 -14.64 -10.39
C ASP A 500 -28.06 -13.16 -10.11
N TRP A 501 -26.98 -12.92 -9.36
CA TRP A 501 -26.45 -11.58 -9.12
C TRP A 501 -25.98 -10.85 -10.40
N ASP A 502 -25.90 -11.52 -11.55
CA ASP A 502 -25.66 -10.88 -12.84
C ASP A 502 -26.82 -9.97 -13.29
N GLU A 503 -28.05 -10.20 -12.83
CA GLU A 503 -29.19 -9.32 -13.13
C GLU A 503 -29.29 -8.08 -12.21
N VAL A 504 -28.53 -8.02 -11.10
CA VAL A 504 -28.72 -7.00 -10.03
C VAL A 504 -27.41 -6.34 -9.58
N VAL A 505 -26.57 -5.94 -10.53
CA VAL A 505 -25.50 -4.96 -10.28
C VAL A 505 -26.11 -3.56 -10.15
N MET A 506 -25.86 -2.87 -9.03
CA MET A 506 -26.41 -1.53 -8.79
C MET A 506 -25.47 -0.42 -9.29
N VAL A 507 -24.16 -0.57 -9.12
CA VAL A 507 -23.15 0.39 -9.59
C VAL A 507 -21.94 -0.30 -10.20
N HIS A 508 -21.54 0.15 -11.39
CA HIS A 508 -20.26 -0.18 -12.01
C HIS A 508 -19.20 0.81 -11.53
N VAL A 509 -18.09 0.32 -11.00
CA VAL A 509 -16.98 1.12 -10.49
C VAL A 509 -15.78 0.91 -11.39
N ARG A 510 -15.45 1.93 -12.20
CA ARG A 510 -14.29 1.93 -13.08
C ARG A 510 -13.09 2.55 -12.36
N ALA A 511 -11.98 1.82 -12.36
CA ALA A 511 -10.74 2.25 -11.73
C ALA A 511 -9.53 1.63 -12.44
N ASP A 512 -8.35 2.10 -12.04
CA ASP A 512 -7.08 1.43 -12.29
C ASP A 512 -6.74 0.63 -11.03
N LEU A 513 -6.14 -0.54 -11.16
CA LEU A 513 -5.86 -1.43 -10.04
C LEU A 513 -4.36 -1.68 -9.93
N PHE A 514 -3.79 -1.45 -8.74
CA PHE A 514 -2.45 -1.85 -8.37
C PHE A 514 -2.55 -2.98 -7.34
N VAL A 515 -2.03 -4.15 -7.71
CA VAL A 515 -2.06 -5.38 -6.91
C VAL A 515 -0.62 -5.83 -6.59
N ASN A 516 -0.28 -5.92 -5.31
CA ASN A 516 0.93 -6.59 -4.83
C ASN A 516 0.62 -7.88 -4.05
N SER A 517 1.69 -8.61 -3.71
CA SER A 517 1.71 -9.83 -2.87
C SER A 517 0.75 -9.75 -1.67
N ARG A 518 0.79 -8.66 -0.90
CA ARG A 518 -0.05 -8.40 0.28
C ARG A 518 -1.54 -8.16 -0.04
N SER A 519 -1.84 -7.50 -1.15
CA SER A 519 -3.22 -7.13 -1.53
C SER A 519 -3.96 -8.21 -2.32
N TRP A 520 -3.26 -9.17 -2.91
CA TRP A 520 -3.79 -10.18 -3.85
C TRP A 520 -5.10 -10.82 -3.40
N GLU A 521 -5.16 -11.39 -2.19
CA GLU A 521 -6.37 -12.06 -1.70
C GLU A 521 -7.57 -11.13 -1.59
N ARG A 522 -7.35 -9.88 -1.15
CA ARG A 522 -8.42 -8.87 -1.00
C ARG A 522 -8.96 -8.42 -2.36
N VAL A 523 -8.11 -8.36 -3.38
CA VAL A 523 -8.50 -8.02 -4.76
C VAL A 523 -9.23 -9.20 -5.41
N ARG A 524 -8.69 -10.43 -5.28
CA ARG A 524 -9.35 -11.68 -5.70
C ARG A 524 -10.76 -11.77 -5.12
N ASP A 525 -10.91 -11.63 -3.80
CA ASP A 525 -12.20 -11.80 -3.12
C ASP A 525 -13.20 -10.66 -3.40
N ALA A 526 -12.74 -9.51 -3.91
CA ALA A 526 -13.57 -8.43 -4.41
C ALA A 526 -14.02 -8.64 -5.87
N LEU A 527 -13.24 -9.34 -6.69
CA LEU A 527 -13.57 -9.67 -8.09
C LEU A 527 -14.37 -10.98 -8.24
N SER A 528 -14.01 -12.03 -7.48
CA SER A 528 -14.54 -13.39 -7.65
C SER A 528 -15.98 -13.63 -7.16
N GLN A 529 -16.54 -12.71 -6.35
CA GLN A 529 -17.88 -12.88 -5.78
C GLN A 529 -18.75 -11.67 -6.13
N PRO A 530 -19.91 -11.88 -6.78
CA PRO A 530 -20.76 -10.79 -7.24
C PRO A 530 -21.48 -10.08 -6.07
N GLY A 531 -22.09 -8.94 -6.37
CA GLY A 531 -22.77 -8.10 -5.39
C GLY A 531 -23.24 -6.78 -6.00
N PRO A 532 -23.68 -5.81 -5.17
CA PRO A 532 -24.25 -4.54 -5.65
C PRO A 532 -23.23 -3.63 -6.34
N LEU A 533 -21.93 -3.88 -6.18
CA LEU A 533 -20.82 -3.15 -6.81
C LEU A 533 -20.02 -4.11 -7.70
N ARG A 534 -19.78 -3.73 -8.96
CA ARG A 534 -18.92 -4.47 -9.90
C ARG A 534 -17.70 -3.62 -10.27
N LEU A 535 -16.49 -4.15 -10.08
CA LEU A 535 -15.25 -3.46 -10.45
C LEU A 535 -14.93 -3.67 -11.94
N HIS A 536 -14.47 -2.61 -12.59
CA HIS A 536 -14.01 -2.61 -13.98
C HIS A 536 -12.60 -1.99 -14.03
N CYS A 537 -11.60 -2.79 -14.37
CA CYS A 537 -10.20 -2.37 -14.43
C CYS A 537 -9.85 -1.83 -15.83
N ARG A 538 -9.31 -0.60 -15.93
CA ARG A 538 -8.71 -0.09 -17.19
C ARG A 538 -7.23 -0.42 -17.29
N TYR A 539 -6.44 -0.03 -16.30
CA TYR A 539 -5.02 -0.36 -16.21
C TYR A 539 -4.74 -1.21 -14.98
N LEU A 540 -4.09 -2.35 -15.18
CA LEU A 540 -3.68 -3.27 -14.13
C LEU A 540 -2.16 -3.18 -13.93
N ARG A 541 -1.72 -2.67 -12.79
CA ARG A 541 -0.34 -2.75 -12.30
C ARG A 541 -0.20 -3.91 -11.32
N VAL A 542 0.82 -4.74 -11.49
CA VAL A 542 1.06 -5.93 -10.67
C VAL A 542 2.51 -5.98 -10.23
N GLU A 543 2.75 -6.19 -8.93
CA GLU A 543 4.11 -6.28 -8.38
C GLU A 543 4.24 -7.52 -7.48
N GLU A 544 5.38 -8.20 -7.55
CA GLU A 544 5.71 -9.39 -6.72
C GLU A 544 4.74 -10.60 -6.83
N LEU A 545 3.90 -10.71 -7.86
CA LEU A 545 2.99 -11.85 -8.03
C LEU A 545 3.64 -12.99 -8.83
N SER A 546 3.37 -14.22 -8.40
CA SER A 546 3.69 -15.41 -9.19
C SER A 546 2.78 -15.53 -10.42
N ALA A 547 3.29 -16.12 -11.51
CA ALA A 547 2.55 -16.23 -12.76
C ALA A 547 1.14 -16.85 -12.61
N PRO A 548 0.91 -17.92 -11.81
CA PRO A 548 -0.44 -18.46 -11.59
C PRO A 548 -1.40 -17.48 -10.92
N SER A 549 -0.94 -16.61 -10.02
CA SER A 549 -1.77 -15.57 -9.41
C SER A 549 -2.15 -14.49 -10.43
N ILE A 550 -1.23 -14.09 -11.31
CA ILE A 550 -1.53 -13.15 -12.41
C ILE A 550 -2.51 -13.78 -13.39
N ALA A 551 -2.34 -15.06 -13.75
CA ALA A 551 -3.28 -15.79 -14.59
C ALA A 551 -4.69 -15.86 -13.98
N SER A 552 -4.77 -16.15 -12.67
CA SER A 552 -6.03 -16.14 -11.93
C SER A 552 -6.65 -14.75 -11.83
N LEU A 553 -5.85 -13.68 -11.78
CA LEU A 553 -6.34 -12.31 -11.77
C LEU A 553 -6.91 -11.90 -13.14
N LEU A 554 -6.20 -12.19 -14.23
CA LEU A 554 -6.67 -11.95 -15.59
C LEU A 554 -7.97 -12.71 -15.88
N GLY A 555 -8.10 -13.95 -15.41
CA GLY A 555 -9.32 -14.75 -15.53
C GLY A 555 -10.55 -14.21 -14.79
N LEU A 556 -10.38 -13.21 -13.90
CA LEU A 556 -11.46 -12.55 -13.16
C LEU A 556 -11.84 -11.17 -13.71
N LEU A 557 -11.13 -10.65 -14.72
CA LEU A 557 -11.34 -9.29 -15.23
C LEU A 557 -12.30 -9.24 -16.43
N PRO A 558 -13.17 -8.22 -16.54
CA PRO A 558 -14.02 -8.03 -17.72
C PRO A 558 -13.21 -7.81 -19.00
N GLN A 559 -13.45 -8.64 -20.01
CA GLN A 559 -12.67 -8.65 -21.26
C GLN A 559 -12.65 -7.31 -22.02
N GLN A 560 -13.71 -6.48 -21.90
CA GLN A 560 -13.85 -5.27 -22.73
C GLN A 560 -13.21 -4.01 -22.15
N ASP A 561 -12.83 -4.00 -20.87
CA ASP A 561 -12.38 -2.77 -20.18
C ASP A 561 -10.86 -2.60 -20.08
N LEU A 562 -10.10 -3.70 -20.14
CA LEU A 562 -8.65 -3.68 -19.92
C LEU A 562 -7.92 -3.06 -21.13
N LEU A 563 -7.29 -1.90 -20.90
CA LEU A 563 -6.53 -1.13 -21.88
C LEU A 563 -5.02 -1.38 -21.78
N GLY A 564 -4.53 -1.67 -20.57
CA GLY A 564 -3.12 -2.01 -20.38
C GLY A 564 -2.81 -2.82 -19.13
N VAL A 565 -1.69 -3.53 -19.20
CA VAL A 565 -1.13 -4.33 -18.12
C VAL A 565 0.33 -3.94 -17.91
N ASP A 566 0.72 -3.76 -16.66
CA ASP A 566 2.06 -3.38 -16.19
C ASP A 566 2.47 -4.40 -15.11
N ILE A 567 3.51 -5.20 -15.37
CA ILE A 567 4.01 -6.20 -14.41
C ILE A 567 5.43 -5.84 -14.03
N ARG A 568 5.67 -5.63 -12.72
CA ARG A 568 6.99 -5.30 -12.17
C ARG A 568 7.45 -6.35 -11.15
N TYR A 569 8.77 -6.48 -10.99
CA TYR A 569 9.44 -7.24 -9.91
C TYR A 569 8.94 -8.69 -9.69
N SER A 570 8.35 -9.29 -10.72
CA SER A 570 7.69 -10.59 -10.65
C SER A 570 8.56 -11.64 -11.33
N SER A 571 8.98 -12.68 -10.60
CA SER A 571 9.97 -13.69 -11.04
C SER A 571 9.40 -14.73 -12.03
N LEU A 572 8.77 -14.24 -13.11
CA LEU A 572 8.00 -15.03 -14.06
C LEU A 572 8.86 -15.97 -14.92
N GLY A 573 10.04 -15.51 -15.35
CA GLY A 573 10.85 -16.22 -16.34
C GLY A 573 10.14 -16.40 -17.69
N VAL A 574 10.81 -17.08 -18.63
CA VAL A 574 10.27 -17.29 -19.99
C VAL A 574 8.96 -18.08 -19.95
N SER A 575 8.91 -19.14 -19.16
CA SER A 575 7.75 -20.02 -19.03
C SER A 575 6.53 -19.31 -18.42
N GLY A 576 6.74 -18.38 -17.47
CA GLY A 576 5.66 -17.58 -16.90
C GLY A 576 5.03 -16.63 -17.93
N LEU A 577 5.85 -15.94 -18.74
CA LEU A 577 5.33 -15.08 -19.81
C LEU A 577 4.71 -15.87 -20.97
N ALA A 578 5.29 -17.01 -21.35
CA ALA A 578 4.73 -17.91 -22.35
C ALA A 578 3.33 -18.42 -21.96
N MET A 579 3.07 -18.59 -20.67
CA MET A 579 1.75 -18.93 -20.13
C MET A 579 0.81 -17.71 -20.02
N LEU A 580 1.32 -16.54 -19.63
CA LEU A 580 0.51 -15.34 -19.41
C LEU A 580 0.08 -14.60 -20.68
N LEU A 581 0.95 -14.49 -21.70
CA LEU A 581 0.64 -13.71 -22.90
C LEU A 581 -0.57 -14.24 -23.70
N PRO A 582 -0.79 -15.56 -23.85
CA PRO A 582 -2.03 -16.08 -24.42
C PRO A 582 -3.29 -15.70 -23.63
N LEU A 583 -3.19 -15.48 -22.31
CA LEU A 583 -4.32 -15.02 -21.48
C LEU A 583 -4.63 -13.53 -21.65
N LEU A 584 -3.77 -12.78 -22.34
CA LEU A 584 -4.02 -11.38 -22.74
C LEU A 584 -4.74 -11.26 -24.09
N ALA A 585 -4.73 -12.32 -24.92
CA ALA A 585 -5.43 -12.37 -26.21
C ALA A 585 -6.96 -12.10 -26.15
N PRO A 586 -7.70 -12.47 -25.09
CA PRO A 586 -9.15 -12.20 -24.98
C PRO A 586 -9.53 -10.74 -24.71
N PHE A 587 -8.58 -9.82 -24.53
CA PHE A 587 -8.85 -8.41 -24.23
C PHE A 587 -8.72 -7.53 -25.50
N PRO A 588 -9.79 -7.31 -26.29
CA PRO A 588 -9.71 -6.69 -27.62
C PRO A 588 -9.34 -5.20 -27.61
N GLN A 589 -9.25 -4.55 -26.44
CA GLN A 589 -8.84 -3.15 -26.30
C GLN A 589 -7.42 -2.99 -25.73
N LEU A 590 -6.73 -4.08 -25.40
CA LEU A 590 -5.40 -4.04 -24.82
C LEU A 590 -4.39 -3.42 -25.81
N HIS A 591 -3.86 -2.24 -25.46
CA HIS A 591 -2.94 -1.48 -26.30
C HIS A 591 -1.61 -1.12 -25.60
N SER A 592 -1.47 -1.40 -24.31
CA SER A 592 -0.23 -1.18 -23.55
C SER A 592 0.17 -2.42 -22.76
N LEU A 593 1.40 -2.90 -22.96
CA LEU A 593 1.99 -3.97 -22.16
C LEU A 593 3.36 -3.50 -21.64
N ARG A 594 3.50 -3.40 -20.31
CA ARG A 594 4.78 -3.12 -19.65
C ARG A 594 5.25 -4.33 -18.84
N LEU A 595 6.50 -4.73 -19.02
CA LEU A 595 7.14 -5.86 -18.34
C LEU A 595 8.51 -5.41 -17.80
N HIS A 596 8.55 -5.07 -16.51
CA HIS A 596 9.73 -4.52 -15.85
C HIS A 596 10.32 -5.52 -14.85
N TYR A 597 11.62 -5.80 -14.94
CA TYR A 597 12.35 -6.66 -13.99
C TYR A 597 11.75 -8.07 -13.82
N CYS A 598 11.11 -8.63 -14.86
CA CYS A 598 10.43 -9.94 -14.80
C CYS A 598 11.37 -11.17 -14.75
N ASN A 599 12.66 -10.95 -14.44
CA ASN A 599 13.75 -11.92 -14.41
C ASN A 599 13.82 -12.85 -15.64
N LEU A 600 13.84 -12.27 -16.85
CA LEU A 600 14.22 -13.01 -18.05
C LEU A 600 15.75 -13.03 -18.20
N ASP A 601 16.31 -14.23 -18.18
CA ASP A 601 17.71 -14.50 -18.53
C ASP A 601 17.76 -15.49 -19.70
N LEU A 602 18.02 -15.00 -20.91
CA LEU A 602 18.25 -15.86 -22.09
C LEU A 602 19.72 -16.24 -22.30
N GLN A 603 20.65 -15.73 -21.48
CA GLN A 603 22.06 -16.11 -21.56
C GLN A 603 22.27 -17.53 -21.01
N ARG A 604 21.39 -17.98 -20.10
CA ARG A 604 21.38 -19.33 -19.53
C ARG A 604 20.41 -20.23 -20.30
N THR A 605 20.91 -20.97 -21.29
CA THR A 605 20.11 -21.90 -22.10
C THR A 605 19.55 -23.05 -21.26
N GLN A 606 18.24 -23.05 -21.01
CA GLN A 606 17.52 -24.11 -20.29
C GLN A 606 16.78 -25.06 -21.26
N PRO A 607 16.65 -26.35 -20.93
CA PRO A 607 15.85 -27.28 -21.74
C PRO A 607 14.38 -26.81 -21.82
N GLY A 608 13.82 -26.82 -23.03
CA GLY A 608 12.46 -26.33 -23.30
C GLY A 608 12.32 -24.82 -23.52
N GLN A 609 13.33 -24.01 -23.19
CA GLN A 609 13.28 -22.54 -23.30
C GLN A 609 12.99 -22.05 -24.72
N GLN A 610 13.48 -22.73 -25.75
CA GLN A 610 13.21 -22.38 -27.15
C GLN A 610 11.72 -22.56 -27.53
N GLY A 611 11.03 -23.55 -26.93
CA GLY A 611 9.58 -23.71 -27.09
C GLY A 611 8.84 -22.57 -26.40
N ALA A 612 9.18 -22.31 -25.12
CA ALA A 612 8.61 -21.19 -24.37
C ALA A 612 8.83 -19.83 -25.06
N LEU A 613 9.98 -19.59 -25.71
CA LEU A 613 10.23 -18.39 -26.52
C LEU A 613 9.31 -18.30 -27.75
N GLN A 614 9.08 -19.41 -28.45
CA GLN A 614 8.11 -19.44 -29.55
C GLN A 614 6.68 -19.18 -29.07
N ASP A 615 6.29 -19.72 -27.91
CA ASP A 615 4.96 -19.51 -27.34
C ASP A 615 4.79 -18.08 -26.78
N MET A 616 5.85 -17.49 -26.22
CA MET A 616 5.93 -16.07 -25.85
C MET A 616 5.76 -15.17 -27.09
N SER A 617 6.40 -15.51 -28.21
CA SER A 617 6.25 -14.82 -29.50
C SER A 617 4.84 -14.94 -30.10
N LYS A 618 4.24 -16.15 -30.08
CA LYS A 618 2.84 -16.38 -30.48
C LYS A 618 1.87 -15.58 -29.61
N GLY A 619 2.13 -15.54 -28.30
CA GLY A 619 1.39 -14.75 -27.31
C GLY A 619 1.38 -13.27 -27.67
N LEU A 620 2.56 -12.66 -27.87
CA LEU A 620 2.66 -11.27 -28.35
C LEU A 620 1.92 -11.04 -29.67
N GLY A 621 2.08 -11.93 -30.66
CA GLY A 621 1.43 -11.82 -31.96
C GLY A 621 -0.11 -11.89 -31.93
N SER A 622 -0.69 -12.41 -30.85
CA SER A 622 -2.13 -12.40 -30.62
C SER A 622 -2.69 -11.01 -30.25
N LEU A 623 -1.84 -10.08 -29.77
CA LEU A 623 -2.23 -8.77 -29.23
C LEU A 623 -2.41 -7.73 -30.35
N LYS A 624 -3.46 -7.93 -31.18
CA LYS A 624 -3.73 -7.19 -32.42
C LYS A 624 -3.91 -5.66 -32.31
N ARG A 625 -3.94 -5.10 -31.09
CA ARG A 625 -4.04 -3.65 -30.84
C ARG A 625 -2.88 -3.07 -30.01
N LEU A 626 -1.83 -3.85 -29.77
CA LEU A 626 -0.67 -3.39 -28.99
C LEU A 626 0.01 -2.19 -29.67
N LYS A 627 0.16 -1.09 -28.93
CA LYS A 627 0.78 0.16 -29.37
C LYS A 627 2.00 0.56 -28.53
N ARG A 628 1.94 0.33 -27.21
CA ARG A 628 3.07 0.49 -26.28
C ARG A 628 3.54 -0.88 -25.82
N LEU A 629 4.83 -1.15 -26.00
CA LEU A 629 5.50 -2.32 -25.46
C LEU A 629 6.75 -1.87 -24.68
N CYS A 630 6.77 -2.15 -23.38
CA CYS A 630 7.90 -1.84 -22.50
C CYS A 630 8.52 -3.13 -21.99
N LEU A 631 9.81 -3.31 -22.21
CA LEU A 631 10.61 -4.45 -21.75
C LEU A 631 11.82 -3.87 -21.00
N THR A 632 11.90 -4.05 -19.68
CA THR A 632 12.98 -3.50 -18.85
C THR A 632 13.71 -4.57 -18.07
N ALA A 633 15.05 -4.55 -18.12
CA ALA A 633 15.93 -5.48 -17.39
C ALA A 633 15.65 -6.97 -17.71
N LEU A 634 15.33 -7.25 -18.97
CA LEU A 634 15.10 -8.58 -19.51
C LEU A 634 16.30 -8.91 -20.42
N ARG A 635 17.21 -9.80 -20.03
CA ARG A 635 18.43 -10.07 -20.83
C ARG A 635 18.07 -10.89 -22.07
N LEU A 636 17.89 -10.21 -23.20
CA LEU A 636 17.31 -10.70 -24.47
C LEU A 636 18.27 -10.62 -25.69
N PRO A 637 19.60 -10.82 -25.57
CA PRO A 637 20.54 -10.56 -26.67
C PRO A 637 20.25 -11.41 -27.91
N GLY A 638 20.14 -10.78 -29.09
CA GLY A 638 19.87 -11.43 -30.38
C GLY A 638 18.42 -11.90 -30.58
N HIS A 639 17.53 -11.69 -29.61
CA HIS A 639 16.17 -12.23 -29.61
C HIS A 639 15.08 -11.19 -29.91
N LEU A 640 15.39 -9.89 -30.03
CA LEU A 640 14.39 -8.84 -30.24
C LEU A 640 13.54 -9.08 -31.50
N ARG A 641 14.20 -9.56 -32.57
CA ARG A 641 13.54 -9.93 -33.82
C ARG A 641 12.41 -10.93 -33.62
N LEU A 642 12.62 -11.97 -32.80
CA LEU A 642 11.65 -13.05 -32.58
C LEU A 642 10.42 -12.57 -31.80
N LEU A 643 10.53 -11.51 -31.01
CA LEU A 643 9.44 -10.94 -30.22
C LEU A 643 8.65 -9.88 -30.98
N LEU A 644 9.33 -9.00 -31.73
CA LEU A 644 8.66 -7.94 -32.47
C LEU A 644 8.07 -8.44 -33.81
N SER A 645 8.68 -9.41 -34.49
CA SER A 645 8.21 -9.84 -35.82
C SER A 645 6.90 -10.64 -35.82
N SER A 646 6.35 -11.00 -34.65
CA SER A 646 5.02 -11.62 -34.55
C SER A 646 3.89 -10.59 -34.41
N LEU A 647 4.22 -9.34 -34.05
CA LEU A 647 3.24 -8.27 -33.92
C LEU A 647 2.66 -7.90 -35.29
N SER A 648 1.33 -7.84 -35.39
CA SER A 648 0.61 -7.59 -36.64
C SER A 648 0.31 -6.11 -36.92
N GLN A 649 0.74 -5.21 -36.04
CA GLN A 649 0.62 -3.75 -36.16
C GLN A 649 1.96 -3.09 -35.78
N PRO A 650 2.26 -1.90 -36.33
CA PRO A 650 3.40 -1.10 -35.88
C PRO A 650 3.19 -0.64 -34.43
N LEU A 651 4.28 -0.43 -33.70
CA LEU A 651 4.24 0.12 -32.34
C LEU A 651 4.40 1.64 -32.42
N GLU A 652 3.69 2.36 -31.57
CA GLU A 652 3.89 3.80 -31.36
C GLU A 652 4.92 4.05 -30.26
N VAL A 653 5.06 3.12 -29.31
CA VAL A 653 6.01 3.25 -28.18
C VAL A 653 6.74 1.94 -27.94
N LEU A 654 8.06 2.04 -27.83
CA LEU A 654 8.96 0.92 -27.63
C LEU A 654 10.04 1.29 -26.61
N GLU A 655 9.89 0.78 -25.39
CA GLU A 655 10.85 0.97 -24.30
C GLU A 655 11.65 -0.33 -24.11
N LEU A 656 12.96 -0.26 -24.31
CA LEU A 656 13.89 -1.40 -24.28
C LEU A 656 15.10 -1.22 -23.32
N PRO A 657 14.98 -0.62 -22.13
CA PRO A 657 16.15 -0.38 -21.28
C PRO A 657 16.69 -1.64 -20.58
N TYR A 658 18.02 -1.70 -20.38
CA TYR A 658 18.75 -2.81 -19.75
C TYR A 658 18.53 -4.20 -20.41
N LEU A 659 18.35 -4.29 -21.73
CA LEU A 659 18.12 -5.58 -22.41
C LEU A 659 19.39 -6.30 -22.89
N CYS A 660 20.53 -5.62 -22.89
CA CYS A 660 21.76 -6.03 -23.55
C CYS A 660 21.57 -6.26 -25.06
N LEU A 661 20.92 -5.31 -25.75
CA LEU A 661 20.71 -5.35 -27.20
C LEU A 661 22.03 -5.52 -27.97
N THR A 662 22.01 -6.38 -28.99
CA THR A 662 23.15 -6.55 -29.91
C THR A 662 23.02 -5.65 -31.14
N SER A 663 24.12 -5.46 -31.87
CA SER A 663 24.09 -4.79 -33.18
C SER A 663 23.15 -5.48 -34.19
N THR A 664 22.87 -6.79 -34.02
CA THR A 664 21.88 -7.51 -34.85
C THR A 664 20.42 -7.20 -34.48
N ASP A 665 20.13 -6.95 -33.20
CA ASP A 665 18.81 -6.50 -32.73
C ASP A 665 18.51 -5.09 -33.25
N LEU A 666 19.50 -4.19 -33.16
CA LEU A 666 19.41 -2.82 -33.68
C LEU A 666 19.33 -2.79 -35.21
N ALA A 667 20.09 -3.66 -35.90
CA ALA A 667 19.99 -3.79 -37.36
C ALA A 667 18.58 -4.26 -37.78
N TYR A 668 17.99 -5.23 -37.07
CA TYR A 668 16.60 -5.61 -37.28
C TYR A 668 15.64 -4.44 -37.01
N LEU A 669 15.77 -3.75 -35.86
CA LEU A 669 14.88 -2.65 -35.47
C LEU A 669 14.90 -1.53 -36.52
N SER A 670 16.08 -1.16 -37.02
CA SER A 670 16.30 -0.15 -38.08
C SER A 670 15.64 -0.47 -39.43
N CYS A 671 15.27 -1.73 -39.65
CA CYS A 671 14.61 -2.25 -40.85
C CYS A 671 13.22 -2.84 -40.56
N SER A 672 12.68 -2.60 -39.36
CA SER A 672 11.42 -3.18 -38.91
C SER A 672 10.21 -2.33 -39.32
N GLN A 673 9.05 -2.96 -39.44
CA GLN A 673 7.76 -2.29 -39.69
C GLN A 673 7.38 -1.24 -38.63
N HIS A 674 7.99 -1.29 -37.43
CA HIS A 674 7.67 -0.40 -36.32
C HIS A 674 8.39 0.95 -36.47
N ALA A 675 9.62 0.96 -37.01
CA ALA A 675 10.51 2.12 -37.04
C ALA A 675 9.85 3.46 -37.49
N PRO A 676 9.15 3.55 -38.64
CA PRO A 676 8.56 4.81 -39.11
C PRO A 676 7.27 5.24 -38.39
N PHE A 677 6.83 4.51 -37.36
CA PHE A 677 5.66 4.84 -36.54
C PHE A 677 6.02 5.09 -35.07
N LEU A 678 7.26 4.85 -34.66
CA LEU A 678 7.72 5.10 -33.29
C LEU A 678 7.63 6.59 -32.95
N ARG A 679 6.92 6.89 -31.86
CA ARG A 679 6.78 8.21 -31.23
C ARG A 679 7.64 8.33 -29.98
N GLU A 680 7.73 7.25 -29.21
CA GLU A 680 8.59 7.17 -28.02
C GLU A 680 9.52 5.96 -28.19
N LEU A 681 10.83 6.19 -28.12
CA LEU A 681 11.86 5.15 -28.17
C LEU A 681 12.82 5.31 -26.99
N ASP A 682 12.90 4.28 -26.17
CA ASP A 682 13.87 4.19 -25.09
C ASP A 682 14.82 3.01 -25.34
N LEU A 683 16.11 3.29 -25.53
CA LEU A 683 17.18 2.29 -25.66
C LEU A 683 18.19 2.39 -24.52
N SER A 684 17.87 3.12 -23.45
CA SER A 684 18.80 3.46 -22.36
C SER A 684 19.47 2.21 -21.77
N GLU A 685 20.71 2.35 -21.30
CA GLU A 685 21.44 1.27 -20.61
C GLU A 685 21.65 0.02 -21.48
N ASN A 686 21.63 0.19 -22.80
CA ASN A 686 22.22 -0.74 -23.76
C ASN A 686 23.48 -0.09 -24.33
N TRP A 687 24.59 -0.83 -24.33
CA TRP A 687 25.88 -0.33 -24.82
C TRP A 687 25.85 -0.08 -26.33
N LEU A 688 26.09 1.16 -26.76
CA LEU A 688 26.12 1.58 -28.16
C LEU A 688 27.56 1.80 -28.62
N ASP A 689 28.03 0.96 -29.55
CA ASP A 689 29.37 1.01 -30.12
C ASP A 689 29.35 1.50 -31.59
N GLU A 690 30.52 1.54 -32.23
CA GLU A 690 30.64 1.87 -33.67
C GLU A 690 29.89 0.89 -34.59
N SER A 691 29.68 -0.36 -34.16
CA SER A 691 28.90 -1.36 -34.93
C SER A 691 27.39 -1.10 -34.89
N SER A 692 26.89 -0.48 -33.82
CA SER A 692 25.49 -0.05 -33.67
C SER A 692 25.15 1.19 -34.51
N LEU A 693 26.13 2.07 -34.74
CA LEU A 693 25.97 3.40 -35.33
C LEU A 693 25.24 3.42 -36.69
N PRO A 694 25.53 2.53 -37.68
CA PRO A 694 24.82 2.57 -38.97
C PRO A 694 23.34 2.21 -38.85
N SER A 695 23.01 1.30 -37.92
CA SER A 695 21.64 0.87 -37.63
C SER A 695 20.87 1.97 -36.92
N LEU A 696 21.48 2.64 -35.93
CA LEU A 696 20.84 3.74 -35.20
C LEU A 696 20.61 4.97 -36.09
N ARG A 697 21.60 5.35 -36.92
CA ARG A 697 21.43 6.40 -37.96
C ARG A 697 20.26 6.10 -38.90
N ARG A 698 20.10 4.84 -39.34
CA ARG A 698 18.97 4.42 -40.19
C ARG A 698 17.64 4.48 -39.43
N LEU A 699 17.60 4.02 -38.17
CA LEU A 699 16.40 4.04 -37.34
C LEU A 699 15.88 5.46 -37.13
N LEU A 700 16.77 6.42 -36.81
CA LEU A 700 16.42 7.84 -36.68
C LEU A 700 15.91 8.44 -38.00
N ALA A 701 16.51 8.06 -39.13
CA ALA A 701 16.06 8.52 -40.46
C ALA A 701 14.71 7.90 -40.89
N GLN A 702 14.38 6.67 -40.47
CA GLN A 702 13.04 6.10 -40.68
C GLN A 702 11.98 6.80 -39.81
N ALA A 703 12.34 7.21 -38.59
CA ALA A 703 11.44 7.83 -37.62
C ALA A 703 11.43 9.38 -37.66
N GLU A 704 12.01 10.01 -38.71
CA GLU A 704 12.24 11.47 -38.79
C GLU A 704 10.99 12.31 -38.46
N SER A 705 9.83 11.87 -38.94
CA SER A 705 8.54 12.55 -38.85
C SER A 705 7.62 12.02 -37.74
N SER A 706 7.99 10.95 -37.04
CA SER A 706 7.17 10.30 -36.01
C SER A 706 7.72 10.47 -34.58
N LEU A 707 9.05 10.47 -34.43
CA LEU A 707 9.72 10.35 -33.13
C LEU A 707 9.61 11.64 -32.31
N CYS A 708 8.79 11.60 -31.26
CA CYS A 708 8.55 12.69 -30.31
C CYS A 708 9.46 12.62 -29.08
N LEU A 709 9.86 11.43 -28.64
CA LEU A 709 10.73 11.21 -27.49
C LEU A 709 11.80 10.17 -27.81
N LEU A 710 13.06 10.52 -27.55
CA LEU A 710 14.20 9.60 -27.64
C LEU A 710 14.97 9.58 -26.31
N SER A 711 15.27 8.38 -25.81
CA SER A 711 16.13 8.18 -24.65
C SER A 711 17.26 7.20 -24.97
N LEU A 712 18.49 7.67 -24.80
CA LEU A 712 19.73 6.90 -24.89
C LEU A 712 20.57 7.13 -23.62
N CYS A 713 19.93 7.23 -22.45
CA CYS A 713 20.64 7.43 -21.19
C CYS A 713 21.53 6.22 -20.88
N GLY A 714 22.72 6.42 -20.32
CA GLY A 714 23.58 5.30 -19.92
C GLY A 714 24.08 4.40 -21.07
N CYS A 715 23.98 4.85 -22.32
CA CYS A 715 24.33 4.05 -23.50
C CYS A 715 25.84 3.95 -23.79
N GLY A 716 26.69 4.61 -23.00
CA GLY A 716 28.15 4.66 -23.24
C GLY A 716 28.56 5.58 -24.38
N LEU A 717 27.70 6.53 -24.78
CA LEU A 717 27.96 7.45 -25.88
C LEU A 717 29.14 8.39 -25.55
N SER A 718 30.22 8.26 -26.31
CA SER A 718 31.34 9.21 -26.33
C SER A 718 31.06 10.41 -27.24
N ASP A 719 31.86 11.46 -27.12
CA ASP A 719 31.86 12.62 -28.03
C ASP A 719 31.94 12.23 -29.52
N THR A 720 32.69 11.18 -29.87
CA THR A 720 32.85 10.72 -31.26
C THR A 720 31.60 10.01 -31.78
N LEU A 721 31.02 9.10 -30.98
CA LEU A 721 29.79 8.40 -31.31
C LEU A 721 28.59 9.36 -31.36
N LEU A 722 28.49 10.28 -30.39
CA LEU A 722 27.47 11.31 -30.38
C LEU A 722 27.63 12.25 -31.58
N GLY A 723 28.82 12.77 -31.83
CA GLY A 723 29.12 13.61 -33.01
C GLY A 723 28.76 12.94 -34.33
N ALA A 724 28.88 11.61 -34.41
CA ALA A 724 28.43 10.84 -35.55
C ALA A 724 26.89 10.66 -35.64
N LEU A 725 26.16 10.74 -34.52
CA LEU A 725 24.68 10.72 -34.47
C LEU A 725 24.03 12.09 -34.68
N LEU A 726 24.70 13.19 -34.32
CA LEU A 726 24.16 14.56 -34.41
C LEU A 726 23.50 14.90 -35.76
N PRO A 727 24.05 14.53 -36.94
CA PRO A 727 23.39 14.80 -38.22
C PRO A 727 22.03 14.10 -38.35
N SER A 728 21.92 12.84 -37.93
CA SER A 728 20.65 12.09 -37.96
C SER A 728 19.65 12.61 -36.93
N LEU A 729 20.11 13.02 -35.74
CA LEU A 729 19.27 13.66 -34.73
C LEU A 729 18.73 15.01 -35.22
N SER A 730 19.53 15.80 -35.94
CA SER A 730 19.12 17.10 -36.47
C SER A 730 17.98 17.02 -37.50
N CYS A 731 17.78 15.85 -38.12
CA CYS A 731 16.65 15.62 -39.01
C CYS A 731 15.32 15.43 -38.28
N CYS A 732 15.29 14.90 -37.05
CA CYS A 732 14.07 14.44 -36.36
C CYS A 732 13.10 15.60 -35.99
N ARG A 733 12.25 16.02 -36.94
CA ARG A 733 11.39 17.22 -36.85
C ARG A 733 10.20 17.10 -35.91
N ALA A 734 9.91 15.89 -35.43
CA ALA A 734 8.87 15.64 -34.44
C ALA A 734 9.41 15.65 -32.99
N LEU A 735 10.74 15.65 -32.81
CA LEU A 735 11.38 15.39 -31.52
C LEU A 735 11.12 16.53 -30.53
N ARG A 736 10.42 16.22 -29.44
CA ARG A 736 10.06 17.11 -28.32
C ARG A 736 10.92 16.88 -27.08
N SER A 737 11.32 15.63 -26.83
CA SER A 737 12.14 15.25 -25.67
C SER A 737 13.34 14.40 -26.10
N LEU A 738 14.54 14.81 -25.70
CA LEU A 738 15.79 14.08 -25.91
C LEU A 738 16.48 13.85 -24.57
N ARG A 739 16.71 12.59 -24.21
CA ARG A 739 17.31 12.17 -22.93
C ARG A 739 18.62 11.44 -23.17
N LEU A 740 19.71 11.99 -22.63
CA LEU A 740 21.10 11.58 -22.85
C LEU A 740 21.94 11.55 -21.56
N ALA A 741 21.32 11.60 -20.38
CA ALA A 741 22.01 11.53 -19.09
C ALA A 741 22.84 10.24 -18.90
N LEU A 742 23.78 10.25 -17.96
CA LEU A 742 24.68 9.11 -17.66
C LEU A 742 25.53 8.62 -18.86
N ASN A 743 25.80 9.48 -19.85
CA ASN A 743 26.76 9.19 -20.93
C ASN A 743 28.09 9.95 -20.71
N PRO A 744 29.25 9.33 -21.02
CA PRO A 744 30.57 9.92 -20.82
C PRO A 744 30.91 10.96 -21.91
N LEU A 745 30.26 12.13 -21.84
CA LEU A 745 30.52 13.27 -22.72
C LEU A 745 31.44 14.31 -22.06
N SER A 746 32.31 14.93 -22.84
CA SER A 746 32.99 16.17 -22.40
C SER A 746 32.06 17.38 -22.54
N ARG A 747 32.44 18.51 -21.95
CA ARG A 747 31.81 19.80 -22.20
C ARG A 747 31.80 20.16 -23.69
N MET A 748 32.81 19.75 -24.46
CA MET A 748 32.87 19.98 -25.91
C MET A 748 31.85 19.12 -26.66
N GLY A 749 31.66 17.86 -26.26
CA GLY A 749 30.57 16.99 -26.74
C GLY A 749 29.20 17.58 -26.45
N LEU A 750 28.97 18.01 -25.21
CA LEU A 750 27.74 18.66 -24.76
C LEU A 750 27.45 19.96 -25.53
N LEU A 751 28.44 20.82 -25.78
CA LEU A 751 28.25 22.03 -26.58
C LEU A 751 28.03 21.74 -28.07
N SER A 752 28.55 20.62 -28.59
CA SER A 752 28.24 20.15 -29.96
C SER A 752 26.78 19.68 -30.08
N LEU A 753 26.31 18.93 -29.07
CA LEU A 753 24.91 18.54 -28.90
C LEU A 753 24.00 19.78 -28.82
N ALA A 754 24.29 20.71 -27.91
CA ALA A 754 23.51 21.94 -27.71
C ALA A 754 23.32 22.75 -29.01
N ARG A 755 24.40 22.96 -29.78
CA ARG A 755 24.35 23.67 -31.08
C ARG A 755 23.47 22.97 -32.12
N THR A 756 23.41 21.63 -32.06
CA THR A 756 22.61 20.80 -32.96
C THR A 756 21.13 20.83 -32.57
N VAL A 757 20.83 20.57 -31.30
CA VAL A 757 19.44 20.47 -30.81
C VAL A 757 18.72 21.81 -30.74
N ALA A 758 19.44 22.91 -30.54
CA ALA A 758 18.90 24.26 -30.70
C ALA A 758 18.37 24.51 -32.14
N GLY A 759 18.86 23.77 -33.14
CA GLY A 759 18.36 23.77 -34.51
C GLY A 759 17.11 22.91 -34.74
N ILE A 760 16.67 22.09 -33.77
CA ILE A 760 15.46 21.27 -33.85
C ILE A 760 14.28 22.07 -33.29
N PRO A 761 13.36 22.61 -34.12
CA PRO A 761 12.36 23.59 -33.69
C PRO A 761 11.23 22.99 -32.84
N SER A 762 11.06 21.66 -32.87
CA SER A 762 10.07 20.93 -32.07
C SER A 762 10.54 20.61 -30.65
N LEU A 763 11.84 20.73 -30.35
CA LEU A 763 12.40 20.25 -29.10
C LEU A 763 12.03 21.17 -27.94
N ARG A 764 11.49 20.59 -26.87
CA ARG A 764 11.05 21.24 -25.62
C ARG A 764 11.87 20.84 -24.40
N LEU A 765 12.42 19.63 -24.39
CA LEU A 765 13.27 19.11 -23.30
C LEU A 765 14.57 18.49 -23.84
N LEU A 766 15.69 18.94 -23.29
CA LEU A 766 16.97 18.25 -23.32
C LEU A 766 17.39 17.86 -21.89
N LEU A 767 17.36 16.56 -21.60
CA LEU A 767 17.99 16.00 -20.41
C LEU A 767 19.42 15.59 -20.77
N TYR A 768 20.41 16.39 -20.36
CA TYR A 768 21.81 16.23 -20.73
C TYR A 768 22.63 15.54 -19.61
N PRO A 769 23.74 14.84 -19.91
CA PRO A 769 24.62 14.29 -18.89
C PRO A 769 25.54 15.40 -18.33
N ASN A 770 25.84 15.36 -17.04
CA ASN A 770 26.90 16.20 -16.48
C ASN A 770 28.22 15.89 -17.23
N PRO A 771 28.96 16.90 -17.71
CA PRO A 771 30.26 16.70 -18.34
C PRO A 771 31.26 15.95 -17.48
N LEU A 772 32.15 15.18 -18.11
CA LEU A 772 33.27 14.51 -17.44
C LEU A 772 34.15 15.49 -16.63
N GLU A 773 34.20 16.77 -17.01
CA GLU A 773 34.94 17.83 -16.30
C GLU A 773 34.23 18.38 -15.05
N GLU A 774 33.08 17.84 -14.63
CA GLU A 774 32.34 18.25 -13.43
C GLU A 774 32.37 17.21 -12.28
N TYR A 775 32.93 16.02 -12.53
CA TYR A 775 33.12 14.96 -11.54
C TYR A 775 34.45 15.09 -10.78
N GLU A 776 34.53 14.49 -9.59
CA GLU A 776 35.79 14.42 -8.83
C GLU A 776 36.89 13.59 -9.53
N PRO A 777 38.18 13.96 -9.34
CA PRO A 777 39.30 13.25 -9.96
C PRO A 777 39.42 11.80 -9.50
N GLY A 778 39.79 10.91 -10.42
CA GLY A 778 39.89 9.47 -10.20
C GLY A 778 38.85 8.64 -10.96
N LEU A 779 37.85 9.30 -11.56
CA LEU A 779 36.88 8.68 -12.45
C LEU A 779 37.59 7.90 -13.58
N PRO A 780 37.20 6.66 -13.90
CA PRO A 780 37.80 5.89 -14.99
C PRO A 780 37.68 6.58 -16.35
N ALA A 781 38.65 6.36 -17.25
CA ALA A 781 38.66 6.96 -18.59
C ALA A 781 37.51 6.49 -19.52
N LEU A 782 36.82 5.40 -19.17
CA LEU A 782 35.58 4.93 -19.77
C LEU A 782 34.65 4.51 -18.62
N PRO A 783 33.95 5.46 -17.97
CA PRO A 783 33.11 5.17 -16.82
C PRO A 783 31.77 4.56 -17.27
N SER A 784 31.20 3.67 -16.46
CA SER A 784 29.86 3.14 -16.69
C SER A 784 28.76 4.14 -16.31
N SER A 785 27.54 3.89 -16.76
CA SER A 785 26.34 4.64 -16.35
C SER A 785 26.17 4.69 -14.83
N ALA A 786 26.33 3.54 -14.15
CA ALA A 786 26.28 3.44 -12.70
C ALA A 786 27.41 4.26 -12.04
N GLN A 787 28.64 4.24 -12.59
CA GLN A 787 29.70 5.11 -12.08
C GLN A 787 29.36 6.59 -12.27
N LEU A 788 28.82 7.00 -13.41
CA LEU A 788 28.38 8.38 -13.65
C LEU A 788 27.17 8.83 -12.81
N LEU A 789 26.49 7.90 -12.14
CA LEU A 789 25.39 8.14 -11.20
C LEU A 789 25.88 8.23 -9.75
N ASP A 790 26.77 7.30 -9.35
CA ASP A 790 27.25 7.16 -7.97
C ASP A 790 28.49 8.03 -7.66
N TRP A 791 29.19 8.55 -8.67
CA TRP A 791 30.42 9.32 -8.48
C TRP A 791 30.14 10.79 -8.14
N PRO A 792 30.81 11.36 -7.11
CA PRO A 792 30.58 12.74 -6.69
C PRO A 792 30.89 13.77 -7.78
N LEU A 793 30.04 14.80 -7.83
CA LEU A 793 30.27 16.03 -8.57
C LEU A 793 30.99 17.04 -7.67
N LEU A 794 31.79 17.90 -8.28
CA LEU A 794 32.52 18.98 -7.59
C LEU A 794 31.52 19.99 -6.98
N GLU A 795 31.51 20.10 -5.65
CA GLU A 795 30.46 20.79 -4.88
C GLU A 795 30.27 22.27 -5.26
N GLU A 796 31.36 23.05 -5.33
CA GLU A 796 31.38 24.45 -5.76
C GLU A 796 32.27 24.62 -7.01
N SER A 797 31.77 24.19 -8.17
CA SER A 797 32.58 24.09 -9.39
C SER A 797 32.42 25.26 -10.37
N GLU A 798 33.47 26.07 -10.52
CA GLU A 798 33.60 27.01 -11.66
C GLU A 798 33.38 26.31 -13.02
N ALA A 799 33.68 25.01 -13.08
CA ALA A 799 33.52 24.19 -14.28
C ALA A 799 32.04 24.00 -14.65
N ARG A 800 31.15 23.90 -13.66
CA ARG A 800 29.69 23.82 -13.85
C ARG A 800 29.10 25.17 -14.27
N ASP A 801 29.52 26.26 -13.62
CA ASP A 801 29.13 27.62 -14.02
C ASP A 801 29.64 27.99 -15.42
N LEU A 802 30.80 27.49 -15.82
CA LEU A 802 31.31 27.62 -17.18
C LEU A 802 30.45 26.82 -18.18
N THR A 803 30.06 25.58 -17.86
CA THR A 803 29.14 24.79 -18.69
C THR A 803 27.80 25.49 -18.87
N LEU A 804 27.17 25.95 -17.78
CA LEU A 804 25.86 26.61 -17.81
C LEU A 804 25.89 27.90 -18.64
N ARG A 805 26.92 28.74 -18.47
CA ARG A 805 27.10 29.96 -19.30
C ARG A 805 27.29 29.65 -20.78
N LEU A 806 28.11 28.65 -21.12
CA LEU A 806 28.35 28.28 -22.53
C LEU A 806 27.14 27.59 -23.17
N LEU A 807 26.31 26.87 -22.39
CA LEU A 807 25.02 26.37 -22.84
C LEU A 807 24.06 27.53 -23.15
N ASP A 808 23.89 28.47 -22.23
CA ASP A 808 23.00 29.62 -22.43
C ASP A 808 23.46 30.51 -23.61
N GLU A 809 24.76 30.74 -23.79
CA GLU A 809 25.29 31.42 -24.98
C GLU A 809 24.87 30.71 -26.28
N VAL A 810 25.05 29.39 -26.35
CA VAL A 810 24.67 28.57 -27.52
C VAL A 810 23.15 28.60 -27.78
N LEU A 811 22.33 28.62 -26.74
CA LEU A 811 20.87 28.70 -26.84
C LEU A 811 20.41 30.10 -27.27
N ASN A 812 20.99 31.16 -26.70
CA ASN A 812 20.70 32.56 -27.04
C ASN A 812 21.09 32.89 -28.49
N LEU A 813 22.22 32.37 -29.00
CA LEU A 813 22.62 32.48 -30.41
C LEU A 813 21.62 31.84 -31.40
N ARG A 814 20.66 31.04 -30.90
CA ARG A 814 19.55 30.46 -31.67
C ARG A 814 18.17 30.95 -31.21
N GLY A 815 18.10 31.83 -30.20
CA GLY A 815 16.84 32.30 -29.59
C GLY A 815 16.07 31.23 -28.80
N ARG A 816 16.71 30.14 -28.37
CA ARG A 816 16.05 28.95 -27.78
C ARG A 816 16.01 28.92 -26.25
N SER A 817 16.62 29.89 -25.57
CA SER A 817 16.72 29.99 -24.10
C SER A 817 15.38 30.16 -23.36
N ARG A 818 14.25 30.26 -24.07
CA ARG A 818 12.91 30.44 -23.50
C ARG A 818 11.91 29.32 -23.82
N ASP A 819 12.21 28.45 -24.79
CA ASP A 819 11.27 27.42 -25.27
C ASP A 819 11.85 25.99 -25.23
N LEU A 820 13.15 25.84 -24.98
CA LEU A 820 13.82 24.57 -24.74
C LEU A 820 14.31 24.51 -23.29
N LEU A 821 13.67 23.68 -22.48
CA LEU A 821 14.14 23.33 -21.13
C LEU A 821 15.39 22.45 -21.25
N VAL A 822 16.49 22.88 -20.64
CA VAL A 822 17.77 22.16 -20.62
C VAL A 822 18.14 21.89 -19.16
N THR A 823 18.32 20.62 -18.79
CA THR A 823 18.62 20.20 -17.41
C THR A 823 19.46 18.93 -17.39
N SER A 824 20.30 18.74 -16.36
CA SER A 824 20.94 17.47 -16.04
C SER A 824 20.37 16.80 -14.78
N ASP A 825 19.37 17.41 -14.15
CA ASP A 825 18.68 16.85 -12.99
C ASP A 825 17.83 15.64 -13.41
N LEU A 826 18.23 14.46 -12.95
CA LEU A 826 17.60 13.16 -13.22
C LEU A 826 16.28 12.93 -12.45
N LEU A 827 16.00 13.70 -11.40
CA LEU A 827 14.98 13.39 -10.39
C LEU A 827 13.82 14.39 -10.41
N ASN A 828 14.10 15.68 -10.60
CA ASN A 828 13.12 16.75 -10.40
C ASN A 828 12.38 17.18 -11.67
N TYR A 829 12.86 16.84 -12.88
CA TYR A 829 12.21 17.22 -14.14
C TYR A 829 10.82 16.56 -14.33
N SER A 830 10.02 17.08 -15.27
CA SER A 830 8.80 16.40 -15.74
C SER A 830 9.14 15.57 -16.99
N PRO A 831 8.94 14.24 -17.00
CA PRO A 831 9.07 13.45 -18.21
C PRO A 831 7.88 13.67 -19.16
N ASP A 832 6.71 13.97 -18.61
CA ASP A 832 5.50 14.32 -19.35
C ASP A 832 5.59 15.79 -19.78
N LEU A 833 6.06 16.00 -21.01
CA LEU A 833 5.68 17.14 -21.85
C LEU A 833 4.73 16.61 -22.91
N THR A 834 3.47 17.00 -22.79
CA THR A 834 2.37 16.52 -23.62
C THR A 834 2.32 17.25 -24.96
N VAL A 835 1.31 16.96 -25.79
CA VAL A 835 1.23 17.47 -27.16
C VAL A 835 1.00 18.99 -27.21
N ASP A 836 0.48 19.58 -26.14
CA ASP A 836 0.07 20.99 -26.08
C ASP A 836 1.04 21.90 -25.27
N ASP A 837 2.22 21.37 -24.90
CA ASP A 837 3.35 22.11 -24.28
C ASP A 837 4.36 22.65 -25.35
#